data_AF-B4CUE6-F1
#
_entry.id   AF-B4CUE6-F1
#
_cell.length_a   1.000
_cell.length_b   1.000
_cell.length_c   1.000
_cell.angle_alpha   90.00
_cell.angle_beta   90.00
_cell.angle_gamma   90.00
#
_symmetry.space_group_name_H-M   'P 1'
#
loop_
_entity.id
_entity.type
_entity.pdbx_description
1 polymer ?
#
loop_
_entity_poly.entity_id
_entity_poly.type
_entity_poly.pdbx_seq_one_letter_code
_entity_poly.pdbx_strand_id
1 'polypeptide(L)'
;MKSDDVAEPSSPQQRVRELDTFEPRPTHAFDPPPALTPLTGRDTEVSLLRDRWEQAEEGMGQVVLLVGEAGLGKSRLVRTVEDIARSSAAESAAASSASSVVEWRCEQRFQNTGLYPAAQYFARALGFARDESTSARFDRLARYLEEYDLVRPEIVALFAKLLFLPADERYPSPGLPAIREREEMFRALRHWLRACAARQPILFVIEDLHWIDASTLEFLGEFIAEGLHDRILTLLTFRPEFKTPWPAMAHQTSLALNRLTRRQVAALVRNEAGRPVPESLVTQVYERTGGVPLLVEEFSRMIRESAQTASPDGKTNRGAAGAREMPATLQELVMGRLDLMSSNCEVAQLAATLGREFHYEMLAAVSSVDELTLQAELDKLAGAEILYVKGQPPRCAYQFKHALLEEALRSALDETKRQQFHRQVAEVMESQFPRSAEEQPELIALHFTEAGLMEKAVNYWLKAGLRAREQFANVEAIAHFTRGRELLATLEPAPRRDALELALLGPLGTAYIAARGYAAPEVGPVFHRARELCELVGDTPQIFTMLRGHFAFHLVRGDFRLCTQLAADAVAFAERIGDPGLLMEALFLRGLTLLYRGDFAGARDCCAQALDKYDDRERTAFWAALTGEDGGVIHRCYLALAMWHLGEAEQALRMNREARDLAATLNQPFSVEYAWHHTGWLHQHCRLGGKTHDAGEEQRRIAIEQGFLFWQASGTLYSAAGLLLLGRTEVGLRQFREGLDAYRATGAGLGLSYYLGILGEALTRASRFSEAQQALQEALALVEKNDERFQEAELHRLQGELLLAEADDQAPAERCFRRAIEIARAQRSRAWELRARMSLARLRQRQGRSEEAFRALTALFSGFTEGFEMPDMVDAAALLKELGNERMRAELEGGVKYVLGCIPPPLRGAVSVDWRYIPSSTLGGDTLGFHWLDPDHLALYLIDVTGHGLDSAMLSVTMHNVIRAGSLRGADMKRPEQVLAKLNETFQGAQHGYKFFTIWYGVYQVSARQLAYAAGGHPAAVVLLPGVGEPLLLPATGTVMGVARGFEFPASSHPVPAGARLLIFSDGIFEIRREKKTVWNLPECVTYVAELGQRDVNIMDGLFERARELRGSSQLDDDFSIIEARFE
;
A
#
# COMPACT_ATOMS: atom_id res chain seq x y z
N MET A 1 -14.13 34.25 -57.64
CA MET A 1 -12.94 34.04 -58.49
C MET A 1 -11.94 33.28 -57.63
N LYS A 2 -11.72 32.01 -58.00
CA LYS A 2 -10.80 30.98 -57.44
C LYS A 2 -11.06 30.46 -56.01
N SER A 3 -11.60 29.26 -56.01
CA SER A 3 -11.74 28.24 -54.98
C SER A 3 -10.43 27.48 -54.79
N ASP A 4 -10.02 27.22 -53.55
CA ASP A 4 -9.11 26.14 -53.20
C ASP A 4 -9.75 25.35 -52.06
N ASP A 5 -10.03 24.07 -52.33
CA ASP A 5 -10.69 23.10 -51.46
C ASP A 5 -9.76 22.63 -50.34
N VAL A 6 -10.36 22.45 -49.16
CA VAL A 6 -9.77 21.94 -47.93
C VAL A 6 -9.69 20.41 -48.02
N ALA A 7 -8.48 19.84 -47.88
CA ALA A 7 -8.27 18.40 -47.72
C ALA A 7 -8.10 18.04 -46.23
N GLU A 8 -8.99 17.20 -45.70
CA GLU A 8 -8.91 16.57 -44.38
C GLU A 8 -7.77 15.53 -44.30
N PRO A 9 -7.17 15.30 -43.11
CA PRO A 9 -6.17 14.25 -42.92
C PRO A 9 -6.84 12.87 -42.87
N SER A 10 -6.55 12.04 -43.87
CA SER A 10 -6.99 10.65 -43.97
C SER A 10 -6.42 9.77 -42.85
N SER A 11 -7.29 9.00 -42.19
CA SER A 11 -6.96 7.99 -41.17
C SER A 11 -5.94 6.92 -41.64
N PRO A 12 -5.22 6.24 -40.72
CA PRO A 12 -4.15 5.28 -41.06
C PRO A 12 -4.62 4.02 -41.80
N GLN A 13 -5.94 3.79 -41.92
CA GLN A 13 -6.50 2.54 -42.46
C GLN A 13 -6.61 2.49 -43.99
N GLN A 14 -6.30 3.55 -44.73
CA GLN A 14 -6.56 3.62 -46.19
C GLN A 14 -5.35 3.53 -47.13
N ARG A 15 -4.10 3.42 -46.63
CA ARG A 15 -2.89 3.32 -47.49
C ARG A 15 -2.36 1.90 -47.74
N VAL A 16 -3.11 0.85 -47.42
CA VAL A 16 -2.66 -0.55 -47.57
C VAL A 16 -3.07 -1.17 -48.94
N ARG A 17 -3.75 -0.44 -49.84
CA ARG A 17 -4.40 -1.07 -51.01
C ARG A 17 -3.70 -0.99 -52.37
N GLU A 18 -2.51 -0.42 -52.49
CA GLU A 18 -1.81 -0.38 -53.79
C GLU A 18 -0.31 -0.64 -53.66
N LEU A 19 0.08 -1.88 -53.37
CA LEU A 19 1.39 -2.41 -53.69
C LEU A 19 1.24 -3.88 -54.11
N ASP A 20 1.92 -4.22 -55.20
CA ASP A 20 1.80 -5.44 -56.01
C ASP A 20 1.56 -6.74 -55.24
N THR A 21 0.74 -7.60 -55.84
CA THR A 21 0.54 -9.01 -55.51
C THR A 21 1.87 -9.77 -55.52
N PHE A 22 2.58 -9.74 -54.40
CA PHE A 22 3.62 -10.71 -54.09
C PHE A 22 2.92 -11.92 -53.46
N GLU A 23 2.81 -13.00 -54.22
CA GLU A 23 2.43 -14.30 -53.67
C GLU A 23 3.38 -14.63 -52.49
N PRO A 24 2.85 -15.03 -51.32
CA PRO A 24 3.70 -15.56 -50.26
C PRO A 24 4.38 -16.80 -50.84
N ARG A 25 5.71 -16.73 -50.99
CA ARG A 25 6.48 -17.93 -51.36
C ARG A 25 6.15 -19.00 -50.33
N PRO A 26 5.81 -20.23 -50.75
CA PRO A 26 5.57 -21.33 -49.82
C PRO A 26 6.79 -21.41 -48.90
N THR A 27 6.52 -21.57 -47.60
CA THR A 27 7.50 -22.03 -46.62
C THR A 27 8.40 -23.03 -47.32
N HIS A 28 9.71 -22.74 -47.39
CA HIS A 28 10.66 -23.61 -48.05
C HIS A 28 10.40 -25.03 -47.57
N ALA A 29 9.80 -25.84 -48.43
CA ALA A 29 9.58 -27.24 -48.16
C ALA A 29 10.96 -27.81 -47.86
N PHE A 30 11.13 -28.21 -46.60
CA PHE A 30 12.31 -28.92 -46.16
C PHE A 30 12.52 -30.08 -47.14
N ASP A 31 13.68 -30.12 -47.80
CA ASP A 31 14.13 -31.39 -48.37
C ASP A 31 14.05 -32.42 -47.23
N PRO A 32 13.36 -33.55 -47.42
CA PRO A 32 13.18 -34.52 -46.36
C PRO A 32 14.57 -34.96 -45.89
N PRO A 33 14.87 -34.94 -44.58
CA PRO A 33 16.07 -35.60 -44.09
C PRO A 33 16.05 -37.06 -44.57
N PRO A 34 17.22 -37.65 -44.86
CA PRO A 34 17.31 -39.02 -45.36
C PRO A 34 16.51 -39.97 -44.44
N ALA A 35 15.91 -41.00 -45.05
CA ALA A 35 15.02 -41.96 -44.40
C ALA A 35 15.59 -42.40 -43.05
N LEU A 36 15.00 -41.87 -41.98
CA LEU A 36 15.43 -42.15 -40.63
C LEU A 36 15.13 -43.61 -40.28
N THR A 37 16.01 -44.29 -39.55
CA THR A 37 15.83 -45.71 -39.24
C THR A 37 14.54 -46.01 -38.47
N PRO A 38 13.89 -47.18 -38.70
CA PRO A 38 12.60 -47.49 -38.07
C PRO A 38 12.66 -47.42 -36.54
N LEU A 39 11.69 -46.73 -35.93
CA LEU A 39 11.59 -46.60 -34.48
C LEU A 39 11.37 -47.99 -33.85
N THR A 40 12.36 -48.49 -33.11
CA THR A 40 12.32 -49.86 -32.58
C THR A 40 11.90 -49.87 -31.11
N GLY A 41 10.84 -50.63 -30.79
CA GLY A 41 10.47 -50.95 -29.41
C GLY A 41 9.78 -49.83 -28.63
N ARG A 42 9.10 -48.91 -29.33
CA ARG A 42 8.37 -47.77 -28.75
C ARG A 42 6.88 -47.75 -29.11
N ASP A 43 6.32 -48.90 -29.49
CA ASP A 43 4.94 -49.01 -30.00
C ASP A 43 3.90 -48.55 -28.95
N THR A 44 4.15 -48.84 -27.68
CA THR A 44 3.33 -48.42 -26.54
C THR A 44 3.33 -46.91 -26.36
N GLU A 45 4.50 -46.29 -26.41
CA GLU A 45 4.68 -44.86 -26.26
C GLU A 45 4.03 -44.09 -27.40
N VAL A 46 4.21 -44.56 -28.64
CA VAL A 46 3.57 -43.97 -29.84
C VAL A 46 2.06 -44.08 -29.78
N SER A 47 1.52 -45.23 -29.32
CA SER A 47 0.07 -45.42 -29.21
C SER A 47 -0.56 -44.46 -28.20
N LEU A 48 0.09 -44.22 -27.06
CA LEU A 48 -0.39 -43.26 -26.06
C LEU A 48 -0.35 -41.81 -26.59
N LEU A 49 0.73 -41.42 -27.28
CA LEU A 49 0.85 -40.09 -27.86
C LEU A 49 -0.20 -39.84 -28.94
N ARG A 50 -0.55 -40.87 -29.73
CA ARG A 50 -1.65 -40.81 -30.71
C ARG A 50 -3.00 -40.59 -30.03
N ASP A 51 -3.33 -41.37 -29.00
CA ASP A 51 -4.58 -41.20 -28.22
C ASP A 51 -4.68 -39.79 -27.63
N ARG A 52 -3.58 -39.22 -27.11
CA ARG A 52 -3.55 -37.83 -26.62
C ARG A 52 -3.70 -36.79 -27.74
N TRP A 53 -3.19 -37.07 -28.93
CA TRP A 53 -3.38 -36.20 -30.11
C TRP A 53 -4.85 -36.19 -30.54
N GLU A 54 -5.49 -37.36 -30.66
CA GLU A 54 -6.91 -37.49 -31.01
C GLU A 54 -7.81 -36.73 -30.03
N GLN A 55 -7.55 -36.84 -28.71
CA GLN A 55 -8.26 -36.05 -27.70
C GLN A 55 -8.08 -34.54 -27.87
N ALA A 56 -6.88 -34.09 -28.21
CA ALA A 56 -6.63 -32.68 -28.49
C ALA A 56 -7.36 -32.21 -29.77
N GLU A 57 -7.47 -33.05 -30.79
CA GLU A 57 -8.24 -32.73 -32.02
C GLU A 57 -9.73 -32.51 -31.72
N GLU A 58 -10.27 -33.27 -30.76
CA GLU A 58 -11.64 -33.14 -30.22
C GLU A 58 -11.83 -31.93 -29.28
N GLY A 59 -10.78 -31.12 -29.06
CA GLY A 59 -10.82 -29.93 -28.20
C GLY A 59 -10.57 -30.22 -26.71
N MET A 60 -10.16 -31.44 -26.36
CA MET A 60 -9.70 -31.79 -25.02
C MET A 60 -8.18 -31.63 -24.96
N GLY A 61 -7.69 -30.42 -24.72
CA GLY A 61 -6.25 -30.17 -24.73
C GLY A 61 -5.49 -31.02 -23.71
N GLN A 62 -4.30 -31.47 -24.11
CA GLN A 62 -3.50 -32.45 -23.37
C GLN A 62 -2.09 -31.93 -23.08
N VAL A 63 -1.52 -32.31 -21.94
CA VAL A 63 -0.10 -32.11 -21.64
C VAL A 63 0.59 -33.47 -21.49
N VAL A 64 1.64 -33.70 -22.25
CA VAL A 64 2.47 -34.90 -22.14
C VAL A 64 3.89 -34.53 -21.72
N LEU A 65 4.34 -35.11 -20.61
CA LEU A 65 5.72 -35.00 -20.12
C LEU A 65 6.52 -36.21 -20.60
N LEU A 66 7.49 -36.01 -21.48
CA LEU A 66 8.38 -37.04 -22.00
C LEU A 66 9.74 -37.00 -21.28
N VAL A 67 9.92 -37.90 -20.33
CA VAL A 67 11.08 -37.93 -19.43
C VAL A 67 12.07 -39.01 -19.86
N GLY A 68 13.35 -38.69 -19.96
CA GLY A 68 14.38 -39.71 -20.20
C GLY A 68 15.79 -39.15 -20.31
N GLU A 69 16.81 -39.99 -20.09
CA GLU A 69 18.22 -39.62 -20.28
C GLU A 69 18.53 -39.22 -21.73
N ALA A 70 19.69 -38.61 -21.95
CA ALA A 70 20.18 -38.27 -23.28
C ALA A 70 20.30 -39.55 -24.15
N GLY A 71 19.89 -39.46 -25.42
CA GLY A 71 20.00 -40.58 -26.38
C GLY A 71 18.92 -41.68 -26.27
N LEU A 72 17.93 -41.56 -25.37
CA LEU A 72 16.83 -42.55 -25.24
C LEU A 72 15.73 -42.47 -26.32
N GLY A 73 15.84 -41.52 -27.26
CA GLY A 73 14.92 -41.38 -28.39
C GLY A 73 13.77 -40.39 -28.20
N LYS A 74 13.87 -39.45 -27.24
CA LYS A 74 12.86 -38.40 -26.98
C LYS A 74 12.50 -37.60 -28.25
N SER A 75 13.48 -36.95 -28.87
CA SER A 75 13.26 -36.18 -30.11
C SER A 75 12.79 -37.05 -31.28
N ARG A 76 13.08 -38.37 -31.26
CA ARG A 76 12.57 -39.28 -32.29
C ARG A 76 11.09 -39.59 -32.12
N LEU A 77 10.63 -39.72 -30.88
CA LEU A 77 9.21 -39.82 -30.56
C LEU A 77 8.48 -38.53 -30.91
N VAL A 78 9.04 -37.36 -30.57
CA VAL A 78 8.52 -36.04 -30.98
C VAL A 78 8.28 -36.01 -32.49
N ARG A 79 9.31 -36.29 -33.31
CA ARG A 79 9.18 -36.35 -34.78
C ARG A 79 8.10 -37.31 -35.26
N THR A 80 7.95 -38.47 -34.61
CA THR A 80 6.91 -39.44 -34.97
C THR A 80 5.51 -38.86 -34.73
N VAL A 81 5.33 -38.09 -33.66
CA VAL A 81 4.06 -37.39 -33.38
C VAL A 81 3.86 -36.20 -34.30
N GLU A 82 4.92 -35.46 -34.65
CA GLU A 82 4.85 -34.40 -35.66
C GLU A 82 4.40 -34.94 -37.02
N ASP A 83 4.92 -36.10 -37.44
CA ASP A 83 4.51 -36.75 -38.68
C ASP A 83 3.03 -37.17 -38.62
N ILE A 84 2.56 -37.68 -37.47
CA ILE A 84 1.12 -37.97 -37.23
C ILE A 84 0.28 -36.70 -37.36
N ALA A 85 0.67 -35.62 -36.67
CA ALA A 85 -0.04 -34.34 -36.67
C ALA A 85 -0.07 -33.69 -38.07
N ARG A 86 1.03 -33.78 -38.83
CA ARG A 86 1.11 -33.31 -40.22
C ARG A 86 0.25 -34.14 -41.15
N SER A 87 0.20 -35.46 -40.96
CA SER A 87 -0.64 -36.36 -41.76
C SER A 87 -2.14 -36.12 -41.54
N SER A 88 -2.57 -35.90 -40.30
CA SER A 88 -3.97 -35.56 -39.97
C SER A 88 -4.38 -34.20 -40.58
N ALA A 89 -3.51 -33.20 -40.50
CA ALA A 89 -3.77 -31.87 -41.08
C ALA A 89 -3.91 -31.89 -42.61
N ALA A 90 -3.18 -32.76 -43.30
CA ALA A 90 -3.24 -32.89 -44.76
C ALA A 90 -4.58 -33.48 -45.26
N GLU A 91 -5.28 -34.26 -44.43
CA GLU A 91 -6.59 -34.85 -44.76
C GLU A 91 -7.75 -33.84 -44.58
N SER A 92 -7.59 -32.82 -43.73
CA SER A 92 -8.63 -31.83 -43.38
C SER A 92 -8.69 -30.61 -44.33
N ALA A 93 -8.40 -30.81 -45.62
CA ALA A 93 -8.24 -29.82 -46.69
C ALA A 93 -9.09 -28.52 -46.57
N ALA A 94 -8.48 -27.45 -46.06
CA ALA A 94 -8.74 -26.07 -46.44
C ALA A 94 -7.44 -25.26 -46.26
N ALA A 95 -7.03 -24.53 -47.29
CA ALA A 95 -5.73 -23.86 -47.43
C ALA A 95 -5.38 -22.90 -46.28
N SER A 96 -4.68 -23.41 -45.27
CA SER A 96 -3.99 -22.63 -44.25
C SER A 96 -2.48 -22.86 -44.42
N SER A 97 -1.73 -21.79 -44.65
CA SER A 97 -0.26 -21.77 -44.72
C SER A 97 0.41 -22.04 -43.37
N ALA A 98 -0.37 -22.17 -42.28
CA ALA A 98 0.15 -22.35 -40.93
C ALA A 98 0.50 -23.83 -40.65
N SER A 99 1.68 -24.05 -40.08
CA SER A 99 2.12 -25.37 -39.59
C SER A 99 1.23 -25.85 -38.44
N SER A 100 0.82 -27.12 -38.44
CA SER A 100 0.15 -27.78 -37.30
C SER A 100 1.11 -28.04 -36.13
N VAL A 101 2.41 -27.79 -36.31
CA VAL A 101 3.46 -27.98 -35.30
C VAL A 101 4.10 -26.63 -34.95
N VAL A 102 4.13 -26.33 -33.66
CA VAL A 102 4.87 -25.21 -33.07
C VAL A 102 5.97 -25.80 -32.19
N GLU A 103 7.24 -25.67 -32.62
CA GLU A 103 8.38 -26.27 -31.94
C GLU A 103 9.29 -25.20 -31.31
N TRP A 104 9.37 -25.21 -29.99
CA TRP A 104 10.27 -24.41 -29.18
C TRP A 104 11.42 -25.29 -28.70
N ARG A 105 12.66 -24.86 -28.92
CA ARG A 105 13.85 -25.61 -28.50
C ARG A 105 14.59 -24.82 -27.43
N CYS A 106 14.84 -25.45 -26.29
CA CYS A 106 15.68 -24.89 -25.25
C CYS A 106 17.15 -25.27 -25.51
N GLU A 107 18.06 -24.33 -25.27
CA GLU A 107 19.48 -24.52 -25.51
C GLU A 107 20.30 -24.10 -24.27
N GLN A 108 21.27 -24.93 -23.87
CA GLN A 108 22.07 -24.69 -22.66
C GLN A 108 22.71 -23.30 -22.61
N ARG A 109 23.17 -22.78 -23.75
CA ARG A 109 23.87 -21.49 -23.84
C ARG A 109 22.95 -20.28 -23.63
N PHE A 110 21.64 -20.48 -23.81
CA PHE A 110 20.61 -19.44 -23.72
C PHE A 110 19.63 -19.70 -22.56
N GLN A 111 20.02 -20.52 -21.58
CA GLN A 111 19.23 -20.80 -20.37
C GLN A 111 18.96 -19.56 -19.51
N ASN A 112 19.70 -18.47 -19.74
CA ASN A 112 19.48 -17.17 -19.10
C ASN A 112 19.09 -16.09 -20.13
N THR A 113 18.48 -16.46 -21.25
CA THR A 113 17.98 -15.49 -22.23
C THR A 113 16.46 -15.57 -22.22
N GLY A 114 15.82 -14.52 -21.70
CA GLY A 114 14.36 -14.52 -21.47
C GLY A 114 13.57 -14.76 -22.74
N LEU A 115 12.60 -15.67 -22.70
CA LEU A 115 11.74 -16.04 -23.83
C LEU A 115 12.50 -16.51 -25.08
N TYR A 116 13.72 -17.04 -24.93
CA TYR A 116 14.57 -17.44 -26.05
C TYR A 116 13.90 -18.41 -27.03
N PRO A 117 13.27 -19.53 -26.59
CA PRO A 117 12.67 -20.49 -27.52
C PRO A 117 11.55 -19.86 -28.37
N ALA A 118 10.80 -18.92 -27.79
CA ALA A 118 9.77 -18.16 -28.50
C ALA A 118 10.40 -17.20 -29.51
N ALA A 119 11.38 -16.39 -29.10
CA ALA A 119 12.10 -15.47 -30.00
C ALA A 119 12.72 -16.21 -31.19
N GLN A 120 13.35 -17.37 -30.94
CA GLN A 120 13.94 -18.22 -31.98
C GLN A 120 12.88 -18.81 -32.92
N TYR A 121 11.69 -19.17 -32.41
CA TYR A 121 10.57 -19.61 -33.24
C TYR A 121 10.10 -18.49 -34.18
N PHE A 122 9.80 -17.29 -33.65
CA PHE A 122 9.30 -16.18 -34.47
C PHE A 122 10.35 -15.67 -35.46
N ALA A 123 11.63 -15.61 -35.07
CA ALA A 123 12.71 -15.23 -35.99
C ALA A 123 12.79 -16.18 -37.19
N ARG A 124 12.61 -17.49 -36.96
CA ARG A 124 12.55 -18.51 -38.02
C ARG A 124 11.28 -18.41 -38.87
N ALA A 125 10.13 -18.22 -38.23
CA ALA A 125 8.83 -18.11 -38.92
C ALA A 125 8.77 -16.88 -39.85
N LEU A 126 9.34 -15.75 -39.41
CA LEU A 126 9.37 -14.50 -40.19
C LEU A 126 10.48 -14.49 -41.25
N GLY A 127 11.57 -15.23 -41.03
CA GLY A 127 12.64 -15.41 -42.01
C GLY A 127 13.27 -14.09 -42.49
N PHE A 128 13.66 -13.21 -41.57
CA PHE A 128 14.24 -11.91 -41.91
C PHE A 128 15.48 -12.06 -42.79
N ALA A 129 15.57 -11.28 -43.86
CA ALA A 129 16.80 -11.25 -44.65
C ALA A 129 17.90 -10.47 -43.90
N ARG A 130 19.16 -10.89 -44.08
CA ARG A 130 20.32 -10.29 -43.39
C ARG A 130 20.40 -8.77 -43.58
N ASP A 131 20.15 -8.31 -44.81
CA ASP A 131 20.24 -6.90 -45.22
C ASP A 131 18.86 -6.21 -45.25
N GLU A 132 17.83 -6.83 -44.68
CA GLU A 132 16.49 -6.24 -44.57
C GLU A 132 16.49 -5.06 -43.61
N SER A 133 15.97 -3.92 -44.05
CA SER A 133 15.85 -2.71 -43.23
C SER A 133 14.93 -2.96 -42.03
N THR A 134 15.17 -2.24 -40.92
CA THR A 134 14.34 -2.35 -39.72
C THR A 134 12.85 -2.16 -40.03
N SER A 135 12.51 -1.14 -40.82
CA SER A 135 11.12 -0.86 -41.23
C SER A 135 10.46 -2.03 -41.97
N ALA A 136 11.17 -2.71 -42.87
CA ALA A 136 10.65 -3.88 -43.57
C ALA A 136 10.45 -5.09 -42.66
N ARG A 137 11.31 -5.27 -41.64
CA ARG A 137 11.12 -6.30 -40.60
C ARG A 137 9.86 -6.04 -39.76
N PHE A 138 9.60 -4.78 -39.41
CA PHE A 138 8.35 -4.38 -38.75
C PHE A 138 7.12 -4.67 -39.62
N ASP A 139 7.16 -4.31 -40.91
CA ASP A 139 6.03 -4.54 -41.82
C ASP A 139 5.74 -6.04 -42.00
N ARG A 140 6.76 -6.88 -41.93
CA ARG A 140 6.61 -8.33 -41.98
C ARG A 140 6.04 -8.89 -40.68
N LEU A 141 6.53 -8.42 -39.54
CA LEU A 141 5.99 -8.78 -38.23
C LEU A 141 4.52 -8.39 -38.10
N ALA A 142 4.17 -7.15 -38.47
CA ALA A 142 2.81 -6.64 -38.41
C ALA A 142 1.84 -7.47 -39.27
N ARG A 143 2.23 -7.81 -40.52
CA ARG A 143 1.44 -8.69 -41.40
C ARG A 143 1.26 -10.09 -40.81
N TYR A 144 2.32 -10.66 -40.25
CA TYR A 144 2.22 -11.98 -39.60
C TYR A 144 1.26 -11.94 -38.40
N LEU A 145 1.30 -10.89 -37.58
CA LEU A 145 0.40 -10.75 -36.44
C LEU A 145 -1.04 -10.41 -36.87
N GLU A 146 -1.24 -9.68 -37.96
CA GLU A 146 -2.55 -9.40 -38.56
C GLU A 146 -3.26 -10.69 -38.96
N GLU A 147 -2.52 -11.70 -39.45
CA GLU A 147 -3.10 -13.01 -39.74
C GLU A 147 -3.74 -13.64 -38.49
N TYR A 148 -3.37 -13.28 -37.27
CA TYR A 148 -3.94 -13.84 -36.03
C TYR A 148 -4.74 -12.82 -35.20
N ASP A 149 -5.18 -11.71 -35.81
CA ASP A 149 -5.90 -10.62 -35.13
C ASP A 149 -5.11 -9.96 -33.98
N LEU A 150 -3.78 -9.90 -34.15
CA LEU A 150 -2.82 -9.39 -33.16
C LEU A 150 -2.07 -8.12 -33.61
N VAL A 151 -2.54 -7.41 -34.65
CA VAL A 151 -1.86 -6.24 -35.25
C VAL A 151 -2.01 -4.93 -34.45
N ARG A 152 -2.39 -5.01 -33.18
CA ARG A 152 -2.45 -3.82 -32.31
C ARG A 152 -1.04 -3.22 -32.14
N PRO A 153 -0.86 -1.89 -32.20
CA PRO A 153 0.48 -1.29 -32.13
C PRO A 153 1.29 -1.72 -30.90
N GLU A 154 0.61 -1.81 -29.75
CA GLU A 154 1.23 -2.26 -28.49
C GLU A 154 1.77 -3.69 -28.58
N ILE A 155 1.03 -4.60 -29.23
CA ILE A 155 1.41 -6.01 -29.38
C ILE A 155 2.55 -6.14 -30.39
N VAL A 156 2.50 -5.41 -31.52
CA VAL A 156 3.60 -5.39 -32.49
C VAL A 156 4.89 -4.90 -31.82
N ALA A 157 4.82 -3.86 -30.99
CA ALA A 157 5.97 -3.37 -30.23
C ALA A 157 6.53 -4.42 -29.26
N LEU A 158 5.67 -5.17 -28.56
CA LEU A 158 6.07 -6.27 -27.67
C LEU A 158 6.82 -7.37 -28.45
N PHE A 159 6.25 -7.88 -29.55
CA PHE A 159 6.93 -8.90 -30.37
C PHE A 159 8.21 -8.38 -31.03
N ALA A 160 8.26 -7.10 -31.41
CA ALA A 160 9.47 -6.47 -31.91
C ALA A 160 10.57 -6.48 -30.83
N LYS A 161 10.20 -6.22 -29.58
CA LYS A 161 11.10 -6.29 -28.42
C LYS A 161 11.58 -7.72 -28.12
N LEU A 162 10.71 -8.72 -28.24
CA LEU A 162 11.05 -10.16 -28.17
C LEU A 162 12.09 -10.54 -29.24
N LEU A 163 11.93 -9.99 -30.44
CA LEU A 163 12.80 -10.22 -31.61
C LEU A 163 14.02 -9.28 -31.65
N PHE A 164 14.21 -8.44 -30.63
CA PHE A 164 15.29 -7.49 -30.54
C PHE A 164 15.38 -6.50 -31.72
N LEU A 165 14.24 -6.08 -32.26
CA LEU A 165 14.18 -5.06 -33.29
C LEU A 165 14.32 -3.66 -32.64
N PRO A 166 15.07 -2.73 -33.26
CA PRO A 166 15.14 -1.33 -32.80
C PRO A 166 13.75 -0.67 -32.78
N ALA A 167 13.56 0.36 -31.96
CA ALA A 167 12.28 1.07 -31.89
C ALA A 167 11.88 1.70 -33.25
N ASP A 168 10.58 1.65 -33.57
CA ASP A 168 9.97 2.25 -34.75
C ASP A 168 8.82 3.17 -34.31
N GLU A 169 8.82 4.43 -34.74
CA GLU A 169 7.84 5.44 -34.32
C GLU A 169 6.39 5.06 -34.62
N ARG A 170 6.16 4.16 -35.61
CA ARG A 170 4.82 3.67 -35.97
C ARG A 170 4.22 2.75 -34.92
N TYR A 171 5.07 2.12 -34.11
CA TYR A 171 4.70 1.14 -33.09
C TYR A 171 5.33 1.57 -31.75
N PRO A 172 4.84 2.65 -31.13
CA PRO A 172 5.41 3.17 -29.90
C PRO A 172 5.32 2.11 -28.80
N SER A 173 6.34 2.08 -27.93
CA SER A 173 6.29 1.23 -26.73
C SER A 173 5.03 1.56 -25.93
N PRO A 174 4.35 0.56 -25.34
CA PRO A 174 3.12 0.78 -24.56
C PRO A 174 3.28 1.75 -23.39
N GLY A 175 4.53 2.05 -22.98
CA GLY A 175 4.83 2.90 -21.82
C GLY A 175 4.39 2.26 -20.51
N LEU A 176 4.22 0.93 -20.50
CA LEU A 176 3.77 0.18 -19.35
C LEU A 176 4.97 -0.14 -18.44
N PRO A 177 4.76 -0.34 -17.12
CA PRO A 177 5.81 -0.86 -16.25
C PRO A 177 6.31 -2.24 -16.72
N ALA A 178 7.58 -2.55 -16.48
CA ALA A 178 8.24 -3.78 -16.95
C ALA A 178 7.47 -5.09 -16.65
N ILE A 179 6.90 -5.22 -15.45
CA ILE A 179 6.12 -6.39 -15.03
C ILE A 179 4.87 -6.55 -15.92
N ARG A 180 4.20 -5.44 -16.21
CA ARG A 180 3.00 -5.40 -17.07
C ARG A 180 3.32 -5.63 -18.52
N GLU A 181 4.40 -5.04 -19.06
CA GLU A 181 4.84 -5.34 -20.43
C GLU A 181 5.13 -6.85 -20.59
N ARG A 182 5.70 -7.49 -19.56
CA ARG A 182 5.90 -8.95 -19.52
C ARG A 182 4.59 -9.73 -19.47
N GLU A 183 3.64 -9.36 -18.61
CA GLU A 183 2.32 -10.01 -18.53
C GLU A 183 1.54 -9.87 -19.85
N GLU A 184 1.58 -8.69 -20.48
CA GLU A 184 0.98 -8.48 -21.81
C GLU A 184 1.68 -9.31 -22.89
N MET A 185 3.01 -9.44 -22.83
CA MET A 185 3.75 -10.35 -23.71
C MET A 185 3.28 -11.81 -23.53
N PHE A 186 3.19 -12.28 -22.29
CA PHE A 186 2.72 -13.64 -21.99
C PHE A 186 1.28 -13.85 -22.48
N ARG A 187 0.40 -12.87 -22.24
CA ARG A 187 -0.98 -12.89 -22.75
C ARG A 187 -1.02 -12.92 -24.27
N ALA A 188 -0.19 -12.13 -24.95
CA ALA A 188 -0.12 -12.08 -26.40
C ALA A 188 0.39 -13.41 -26.99
N LEU A 189 1.40 -14.04 -26.38
CA LEU A 189 1.88 -15.38 -26.76
C LEU A 189 0.80 -16.46 -26.56
N ARG A 190 0.05 -16.43 -25.44
CA ARG A 190 -1.07 -17.36 -25.22
C ARG A 190 -2.19 -17.13 -26.22
N HIS A 191 -2.54 -15.87 -26.50
CA HIS A 191 -3.56 -15.53 -27.48
C HIS A 191 -3.14 -15.99 -28.88
N TRP A 192 -1.88 -15.79 -29.26
CA TRP A 192 -1.33 -16.29 -30.52
C TRP A 192 -1.47 -17.83 -30.64
N LEU A 193 -1.05 -18.58 -29.62
CA LEU A 193 -1.20 -20.05 -29.61
C LEU A 193 -2.67 -20.49 -29.74
N ARG A 194 -3.59 -19.82 -29.02
CA ARG A 194 -5.03 -20.09 -29.10
C ARG A 194 -5.62 -19.72 -30.47
N ALA A 195 -5.17 -18.62 -31.08
CA ALA A 195 -5.57 -18.22 -32.42
C ALA A 195 -5.10 -19.24 -33.48
N CYS A 196 -3.91 -19.83 -33.30
CA CYS A 196 -3.46 -20.98 -34.10
C CYS A 196 -4.38 -22.20 -33.90
N ALA A 197 -4.68 -22.55 -32.64
CA ALA A 197 -5.51 -23.69 -32.27
C ALA A 197 -6.98 -23.58 -32.73
N ALA A 198 -7.51 -22.36 -32.80
CA ALA A 198 -8.86 -22.08 -33.30
C ALA A 198 -9.01 -22.41 -34.79
N ARG A 199 -7.91 -22.31 -35.57
CA ARG A 199 -7.89 -22.63 -37.00
C ARG A 199 -7.72 -24.12 -37.26
N GLN A 200 -6.81 -24.75 -36.51
CA GLN A 200 -6.47 -26.16 -36.66
C GLN A 200 -5.87 -26.70 -35.35
N PRO A 201 -5.90 -28.02 -35.10
CA PRO A 201 -5.20 -28.61 -33.97
C PRO A 201 -3.70 -28.30 -34.00
N ILE A 202 -3.12 -27.94 -32.85
CA ILE A 202 -1.71 -27.59 -32.71
C ILE A 202 -0.98 -28.60 -31.83
N LEU A 203 0.12 -29.15 -32.35
CA LEU A 203 1.13 -29.84 -31.58
C LEU A 203 2.15 -28.80 -31.10
N PHE A 204 2.10 -28.44 -29.82
CA PHE A 204 3.04 -27.50 -29.21
C PHE A 204 4.16 -28.27 -28.50
N VAL A 205 5.34 -28.28 -29.10
CA VAL A 205 6.50 -29.03 -28.61
C VAL A 205 7.49 -28.10 -27.93
N ILE A 206 7.95 -28.47 -26.74
CA ILE A 206 9.08 -27.83 -26.07
C ILE A 206 10.17 -28.89 -25.83
N GLU A 207 11.23 -28.82 -26.62
CA GLU A 207 12.37 -29.72 -26.52
C GLU A 207 13.39 -29.26 -25.47
N ASP A 208 13.94 -30.21 -24.73
CA ASP A 208 15.03 -30.03 -23.76
C ASP A 208 14.73 -29.00 -22.65
N LEU A 209 13.52 -29.06 -22.06
CA LEU A 209 12.99 -28.17 -21.02
C LEU A 209 13.91 -28.03 -19.77
N HIS A 210 14.86 -28.93 -19.56
CA HIS A 210 15.88 -28.80 -18.51
C HIS A 210 16.87 -27.63 -18.72
N TRP A 211 16.91 -27.06 -19.93
CA TRP A 211 17.66 -25.85 -20.28
C TRP A 211 16.77 -24.62 -20.51
N ILE A 212 15.50 -24.68 -20.11
CA ILE A 212 14.57 -23.56 -20.26
C ILE A 212 15.01 -22.35 -19.43
N ASP A 213 14.80 -21.14 -19.96
CA ASP A 213 14.95 -19.89 -19.23
C ASP A 213 13.79 -19.64 -18.26
N ALA A 214 14.04 -18.80 -17.25
CA ALA A 214 13.09 -18.57 -16.17
C ALA A 214 11.78 -17.95 -16.67
N SER A 215 11.87 -17.01 -17.61
CA SER A 215 10.72 -16.32 -18.21
C SER A 215 9.84 -17.26 -19.04
N THR A 216 10.42 -18.13 -19.88
CA THR A 216 9.66 -19.14 -20.63
C THR A 216 9.05 -20.17 -19.69
N LEU A 217 9.75 -20.55 -18.61
CA LEU A 217 9.22 -21.51 -17.63
C LEU A 217 8.01 -20.97 -16.89
N GLU A 218 8.04 -19.68 -16.52
CA GLU A 218 6.91 -18.97 -15.91
C GLU A 218 5.72 -18.89 -16.86
N PHE A 219 5.94 -18.44 -18.11
CA PHE A 219 4.92 -18.45 -19.17
C PHE A 219 4.27 -19.83 -19.33
N LEU A 220 5.08 -20.89 -19.36
CA LEU A 220 4.61 -22.27 -19.53
C LEU A 220 3.78 -22.73 -18.33
N GLY A 221 4.18 -22.35 -17.11
CA GLY A 221 3.42 -22.60 -15.90
C GLY A 221 2.03 -21.95 -15.94
N GLU A 222 1.95 -20.68 -16.33
CA GLU A 222 0.68 -19.96 -16.52
C GLU A 222 -0.19 -20.61 -17.61
N PHE A 223 0.41 -20.91 -18.77
CA PHE A 223 -0.28 -21.52 -19.90
C PHE A 223 -0.90 -22.88 -19.55
N ILE A 224 -0.18 -23.71 -18.78
CA ILE A 224 -0.70 -25.01 -18.32
C ILE A 224 -1.77 -24.83 -17.23
N ALA A 225 -1.61 -23.86 -16.32
CA ALA A 225 -2.52 -23.64 -15.20
C ALA A 225 -3.88 -23.04 -15.58
N GLU A 226 -3.96 -22.21 -16.63
CA GLU A 226 -5.23 -21.64 -17.11
C GLU A 226 -6.23 -22.70 -17.62
N GLY A 227 -5.79 -23.96 -17.80
CA GLY A 227 -6.62 -25.06 -18.28
C GLY A 227 -6.75 -25.07 -19.80
N LEU A 228 -6.57 -26.23 -20.40
CA LEU A 228 -6.57 -26.40 -21.86
C LEU A 228 -7.98 -26.72 -22.38
N HIS A 229 -8.81 -25.70 -22.57
CA HIS A 229 -10.00 -25.77 -23.42
C HIS A 229 -9.65 -25.32 -24.83
N ASP A 230 -8.72 -26.02 -25.48
CA ASP A 230 -8.19 -25.65 -26.79
C ASP A 230 -7.74 -26.92 -27.54
N ARG A 231 -7.70 -26.85 -28.88
CA ARG A 231 -7.24 -27.97 -29.73
C ARG A 231 -5.71 -28.07 -29.74
N ILE A 232 -5.10 -28.25 -28.56
CA ILE A 232 -3.64 -28.20 -28.36
C ILE A 232 -3.15 -29.45 -27.62
N LEU A 233 -2.18 -30.15 -28.22
CA LEU A 233 -1.36 -31.15 -27.53
C LEU A 233 -0.01 -30.51 -27.19
N THR A 234 0.28 -30.31 -25.90
CA THR A 234 1.56 -29.81 -25.42
C THR A 234 2.48 -30.98 -25.08
N LEU A 235 3.62 -31.08 -25.76
CA LEU A 235 4.61 -32.13 -25.56
C LEU A 235 5.92 -31.54 -25.01
N LEU A 236 6.24 -31.87 -23.76
CA LEU A 236 7.40 -31.34 -23.05
C LEU A 236 8.46 -32.42 -22.87
N THR A 237 9.68 -32.21 -23.34
CA THR A 237 10.76 -33.20 -23.17
C THR A 237 11.82 -32.72 -22.18
N PHE A 238 12.23 -33.58 -21.25
CA PHE A 238 13.30 -33.25 -20.30
C PHE A 238 14.00 -34.48 -19.72
N ARG A 239 15.09 -34.22 -19.00
CA ARG A 239 15.85 -35.23 -18.28
C ARG A 239 15.30 -35.43 -16.86
N PRO A 240 15.44 -36.64 -16.27
CA PRO A 240 14.83 -36.97 -14.96
C PRO A 240 15.18 -36.03 -13.80
N GLU A 241 16.34 -35.35 -13.86
CA GLU A 241 16.80 -34.38 -12.86
C GLU A 241 15.97 -33.09 -12.82
N PHE A 242 15.28 -32.75 -13.91
CA PHE A 242 14.45 -31.55 -13.97
C PHE A 242 13.07 -31.81 -13.36
N LYS A 243 12.65 -30.90 -12.47
CA LYS A 243 11.33 -30.94 -11.83
C LYS A 243 10.49 -29.80 -12.37
N THR A 244 9.29 -30.12 -12.83
CA THR A 244 8.30 -29.13 -13.25
C THR A 244 7.82 -28.33 -12.03
N PRO A 245 7.71 -26.98 -12.13
CA PRO A 245 7.34 -26.14 -11.00
C PRO A 245 5.83 -26.11 -10.72
N TRP A 246 4.99 -26.57 -11.66
CA TRP A 246 3.54 -26.65 -11.50
C TRP A 246 3.10 -28.00 -10.91
N PRO A 247 1.96 -28.04 -10.18
CA PRO A 247 1.43 -29.27 -9.61
C PRO A 247 0.92 -30.24 -10.68
N ALA A 248 0.75 -31.50 -10.30
CA ALA A 248 0.20 -32.52 -11.20
C ALA A 248 -1.29 -32.23 -11.50
N MET A 249 -1.67 -32.28 -12.78
CA MET A 249 -3.02 -31.96 -13.25
C MET A 249 -3.72 -33.18 -13.88
N ALA A 250 -5.05 -33.14 -13.98
CA ALA A 250 -5.83 -34.26 -14.50
C ALA A 250 -5.59 -34.56 -16.00
N HIS A 251 -5.29 -33.53 -16.80
CA HIS A 251 -5.02 -33.62 -18.25
C HIS A 251 -3.52 -33.78 -18.55
N GLN A 252 -2.72 -34.18 -17.56
CA GLN A 252 -1.28 -34.37 -17.66
C GLN A 252 -0.93 -35.85 -17.68
N THR A 253 -0.16 -36.27 -18.68
CA THR A 253 0.34 -37.65 -18.82
C THR A 253 1.86 -37.65 -18.76
N SER A 254 2.45 -38.42 -17.82
CA SER A 254 3.90 -38.58 -17.74
C SER A 254 4.37 -39.88 -18.37
N LEU A 255 5.30 -39.78 -19.31
CA LEU A 255 5.87 -40.89 -20.06
C LEU A 255 7.39 -40.94 -19.81
N ALA A 256 7.83 -41.93 -19.04
CA ALA A 256 9.25 -42.18 -18.79
C ALA A 256 9.82 -43.18 -19.80
N LEU A 257 10.81 -42.76 -20.57
CA LEU A 257 11.51 -43.61 -21.52
C LEU A 257 12.56 -44.47 -20.81
N ASN A 258 12.39 -45.79 -20.92
CA ASN A 258 13.39 -46.75 -20.47
C ASN A 258 14.44 -47.05 -21.54
N ARG A 259 15.59 -47.58 -21.12
CA ARG A 259 16.61 -48.16 -22.01
C ARG A 259 16.03 -49.33 -22.81
N LEU A 260 16.55 -49.56 -24.01
CA LEU A 260 16.13 -50.68 -24.85
C LEU A 260 16.54 -52.00 -24.20
N THR A 261 15.62 -52.95 -24.19
CA THR A 261 15.91 -54.34 -23.82
C THR A 261 16.88 -54.96 -24.80
N ARG A 262 17.61 -56.01 -24.38
CA ARG A 262 18.50 -56.78 -25.27
C ARG A 262 17.81 -57.24 -26.56
N ARG A 263 16.52 -57.61 -26.48
CA ARG A 263 15.71 -57.99 -27.65
C ARG A 263 15.52 -56.83 -28.63
N GLN A 264 15.22 -55.64 -28.13
CA GLN A 264 15.07 -54.44 -28.95
C GLN A 264 16.41 -53.98 -29.53
N VAL A 265 17.51 -54.08 -28.78
CA VAL A 265 18.88 -53.83 -29.28
C VAL A 265 19.23 -54.79 -30.41
N ALA A 266 18.94 -56.09 -30.26
CA ALA A 266 19.17 -57.07 -31.32
C ALA A 266 18.39 -56.72 -32.61
N ALA A 267 17.15 -56.25 -32.48
CA ALA A 267 16.34 -55.81 -33.62
C ALA A 267 16.94 -54.55 -34.29
N LEU A 268 17.34 -53.55 -33.50
CA LEU A 268 17.96 -52.32 -34.00
C LEU A 268 19.27 -52.59 -34.76
N VAL A 269 20.17 -53.38 -34.16
CA VAL A 269 21.46 -53.76 -34.76
C VAL A 269 21.27 -54.51 -36.07
N ARG A 270 20.33 -55.45 -36.13
CA ARG A 270 20.05 -56.24 -37.34
C ARG A 270 19.44 -55.38 -38.45
N ASN A 271 18.56 -54.44 -38.11
CA ASN A 271 17.98 -53.49 -39.07
C ASN A 271 19.03 -52.54 -39.65
N GLU A 272 19.92 -51.99 -38.83
CA GLU A 272 20.97 -51.06 -39.28
C GLU A 272 22.12 -51.74 -40.04
N ALA A 273 22.48 -52.96 -39.64
CA ALA A 273 23.58 -53.70 -40.28
C ALA A 273 23.20 -54.26 -41.67
N GLY A 274 21.90 -54.43 -41.96
CA GLY A 274 21.39 -54.94 -43.24
C GLY A 274 21.81 -56.38 -43.58
N ARG A 275 22.34 -57.13 -42.60
CA ARG A 275 22.86 -58.50 -42.75
C ARG A 275 22.77 -59.27 -41.42
N PRO A 276 22.92 -60.62 -41.43
CA PRO A 276 22.96 -61.40 -40.20
C PRO A 276 24.14 -60.99 -39.31
N VAL A 277 23.86 -60.60 -38.06
CA VAL A 277 24.85 -60.21 -37.06
C VAL A 277 24.97 -61.32 -36.00
N PRO A 278 26.18 -61.85 -35.69
CA PRO A 278 26.36 -62.86 -34.65
C PRO A 278 25.87 -62.40 -33.28
N GLU A 279 25.28 -63.31 -32.51
CA GLU A 279 24.73 -63.00 -31.18
C GLU A 279 25.81 -62.54 -30.18
N SER A 280 27.06 -62.97 -30.36
CA SER A 280 28.21 -62.49 -29.57
C SER A 280 28.45 -60.99 -29.76
N LEU A 281 28.30 -60.47 -30.98
CA LEU A 281 28.46 -59.04 -31.29
C LEU A 281 27.28 -58.22 -30.77
N VAL A 282 26.05 -58.75 -30.85
CA VAL A 282 24.86 -58.13 -30.22
C VAL A 282 25.02 -58.02 -28.70
N THR A 283 25.60 -59.05 -28.06
CA THR A 283 25.87 -59.05 -26.62
C THR A 283 26.89 -57.96 -26.26
N GLN A 284 27.99 -57.87 -27.02
CA GLN A 284 29.01 -56.82 -26.81
C GLN A 284 28.44 -55.41 -27.01
N VAL A 285 27.60 -55.20 -28.04
CA VAL A 285 26.92 -53.91 -28.25
C VAL A 285 25.98 -53.60 -27.08
N TYR A 286 25.20 -54.55 -26.59
CA TYR A 286 24.32 -54.34 -25.44
C TYR A 286 25.08 -53.99 -24.16
N GLU A 287 26.15 -54.72 -23.84
CA GLU A 287 26.99 -54.49 -22.65
C GLU A 287 27.68 -53.11 -22.68
N ARG A 288 28.14 -52.65 -23.86
CA ARG A 288 28.83 -51.37 -24.02
C ARG A 288 27.89 -50.16 -24.09
N THR A 289 26.72 -50.33 -24.72
CA THR A 289 25.75 -49.24 -24.89
C THR A 289 24.76 -49.14 -23.72
N GLY A 290 24.65 -50.20 -22.90
CA GLY A 290 23.66 -50.28 -21.83
C GLY A 290 22.22 -50.08 -22.32
N GLY A 291 21.94 -50.43 -23.58
CA GLY A 291 20.62 -50.27 -24.20
C GLY A 291 20.24 -48.83 -24.59
N VAL A 292 21.17 -47.88 -24.64
CA VAL A 292 20.90 -46.51 -25.12
C VAL A 292 20.77 -46.51 -26.64
N PRO A 293 19.58 -46.23 -27.23
CA PRO A 293 19.32 -46.30 -28.67
C PRO A 293 20.38 -45.60 -29.53
N LEU A 294 20.72 -44.36 -29.18
CA LEU A 294 21.70 -43.57 -29.95
C LEU A 294 23.07 -44.25 -30.02
N LEU A 295 23.56 -44.80 -28.91
CA LEU A 295 24.82 -45.53 -28.92
C LEU A 295 24.70 -46.82 -29.73
N VAL A 296 23.57 -47.53 -29.63
CA VAL A 296 23.35 -48.74 -30.43
C VAL A 296 23.36 -48.43 -31.93
N GLU A 297 22.76 -47.32 -32.37
CA GLU A 297 22.80 -46.87 -33.78
C GLU A 297 24.24 -46.59 -34.24
N GLU A 298 25.02 -45.82 -33.47
CA GLU A 298 26.40 -45.45 -33.84
C GLU A 298 27.34 -46.67 -33.86
N PHE A 299 27.24 -47.57 -32.86
CA PHE A 299 28.03 -48.82 -32.85
C PHE A 299 27.63 -49.75 -34.00
N SER A 300 26.34 -49.82 -34.35
CA SER A 300 25.86 -50.61 -35.50
C SER A 300 26.38 -50.05 -36.83
N ARG A 301 26.46 -48.73 -36.97
CA ARG A 301 27.02 -48.05 -38.14
C ARG A 301 28.51 -48.33 -38.29
N MET A 302 29.27 -48.29 -37.20
CA MET A 302 30.69 -48.66 -37.20
C MET A 302 30.92 -50.12 -37.64
N ILE A 303 30.07 -51.06 -37.22
CA ILE A 303 30.12 -52.46 -37.66
C ILE A 303 29.84 -52.59 -39.17
N ARG A 304 28.99 -51.72 -39.73
CA ARG A 304 28.71 -51.65 -41.17
C ARG A 304 29.91 -51.08 -41.95
N GLU A 305 30.46 -49.96 -41.51
CA GLU A 305 31.61 -49.27 -42.16
C GLU A 305 32.90 -50.11 -42.12
N SER A 306 33.20 -50.75 -40.98
CA SER A 306 34.37 -51.64 -40.81
C SER A 306 34.31 -52.92 -41.66
N ALA A 307 33.13 -53.35 -42.05
CA ALA A 307 32.96 -54.51 -42.91
C ALA A 307 33.00 -54.21 -44.40
N GLN A 308 32.76 -52.95 -44.80
CA GLN A 308 32.90 -52.48 -46.18
C GLN A 308 34.37 -52.24 -46.56
N THR A 309 35.24 -52.01 -45.58
CA THR A 309 36.70 -51.86 -45.75
C THR A 309 37.46 -53.20 -45.82
N ALA A 310 36.79 -54.33 -45.58
CA ALA A 310 37.35 -55.66 -45.82
C ALA A 310 37.32 -55.97 -47.33
N SER A 311 38.49 -55.88 -47.98
CA SER A 311 38.65 -56.06 -49.44
C SER A 311 38.06 -57.39 -49.96
N PRO A 312 37.49 -57.45 -51.18
CA PRO A 312 36.90 -58.66 -51.74
C PRO A 312 37.91 -59.77 -52.10
N ASP A 313 39.19 -59.43 -52.25
CA ASP A 313 40.23 -60.38 -52.63
C ASP A 313 40.78 -61.12 -51.41
N GLY A 314 40.25 -62.32 -51.20
CA GLY A 314 40.43 -63.18 -50.04
C GLY A 314 41.84 -63.75 -49.79
N LYS A 315 42.87 -62.91 -49.67
CA LYS A 315 44.19 -63.29 -49.16
C LYS A 315 44.82 -62.21 -48.28
N THR A 316 44.17 -61.92 -47.16
CA THR A 316 44.85 -61.38 -45.96
C THR A 316 44.25 -62.03 -44.70
N ASN A 317 45.12 -62.26 -43.72
CA ASN A 317 44.94 -63.08 -42.52
C ASN A 317 43.53 -63.12 -41.89
N ARG A 318 42.86 -64.27 -42.00
CA ARG A 318 41.71 -64.67 -41.16
C ARG A 318 42.08 -64.89 -39.67
N GLY A 319 43.26 -64.45 -39.23
CA GLY A 319 43.74 -64.50 -37.85
C GLY A 319 43.93 -63.14 -37.16
N ALA A 320 43.66 -62.01 -37.84
CA ALA A 320 43.81 -60.66 -37.29
C ALA A 320 42.55 -59.77 -37.49
N ALA A 321 41.40 -60.39 -37.78
CA ALA A 321 40.09 -59.72 -37.86
C ALA A 321 39.25 -59.87 -36.57
N GLY A 322 39.86 -60.42 -35.51
CA GLY A 322 39.36 -60.33 -34.14
C GLY A 322 40.21 -59.31 -33.38
N ALA A 323 39.57 -58.43 -32.62
CA ALA A 323 40.19 -57.34 -31.86
C ALA A 323 40.68 -56.14 -32.68
N ARG A 324 39.79 -55.47 -33.42
CA ARG A 324 39.76 -54.01 -33.25
C ARG A 324 38.95 -53.80 -31.98
N GLU A 325 39.61 -53.37 -30.89
CA GLU A 325 38.92 -53.10 -29.62
C GLU A 325 37.75 -52.17 -29.89
N MET A 326 36.52 -52.61 -29.58
CA MET A 326 35.38 -51.72 -29.68
C MET A 326 35.60 -50.56 -28.70
N PRO A 327 35.45 -49.30 -29.15
CA PRO A 327 35.58 -48.12 -28.30
C PRO A 327 34.82 -48.28 -26.99
N ALA A 328 35.44 -47.91 -25.88
CA ALA A 328 34.83 -47.92 -24.56
C ALA A 328 33.93 -46.70 -24.33
N THR A 329 34.16 -45.61 -25.06
CA THR A 329 33.44 -44.34 -24.92
C THR A 329 32.95 -43.78 -26.25
N LEU A 330 31.94 -42.90 -26.21
CA LEU A 330 31.47 -42.18 -27.39
C LEU A 330 32.59 -41.30 -27.99
N GLN A 331 33.45 -40.71 -27.15
CA GLN A 331 34.58 -39.91 -27.57
C GLN A 331 35.55 -40.72 -28.45
N GLU A 332 35.96 -41.90 -27.99
CA GLU A 332 36.82 -42.81 -28.77
C GLU A 332 36.14 -43.23 -30.09
N LEU A 333 34.82 -43.43 -30.08
CA LEU A 333 34.06 -43.75 -31.27
C LEU A 333 34.06 -42.61 -32.30
N VAL A 334 33.84 -41.37 -31.86
CA VAL A 334 33.84 -40.20 -32.76
C VAL A 334 35.24 -39.91 -33.30
N MET A 335 36.26 -39.94 -32.44
CA MET A 335 37.66 -39.74 -32.87
C MET A 335 38.08 -40.82 -33.87
N GLY A 336 37.76 -42.09 -33.61
CA GLY A 336 38.07 -43.19 -34.51
C GLY A 336 37.38 -43.06 -35.89
N ARG A 337 36.17 -42.48 -35.96
CA ARG A 337 35.50 -42.19 -37.24
C ARG A 337 36.21 -41.08 -38.01
N LEU A 338 36.62 -40.00 -37.34
CA LEU A 338 37.39 -38.92 -37.97
C LEU A 338 38.72 -39.43 -38.55
N ASP A 339 39.43 -40.28 -37.80
CA ASP A 339 40.69 -40.90 -38.24
C ASP A 339 40.50 -41.76 -39.49
N LEU A 340 39.46 -42.60 -39.51
CA LEU A 340 39.13 -43.47 -40.65
C LEU A 340 38.82 -42.68 -41.93
N MET A 341 38.27 -41.48 -41.80
CA MET A 341 37.92 -40.62 -42.93
C MET A 341 39.05 -39.69 -43.35
N SER A 342 40.20 -39.71 -42.65
CA SER A 342 41.27 -38.73 -42.84
C SER A 342 40.73 -37.28 -42.83
N SER A 343 39.82 -37.01 -41.89
CA SER A 343 39.25 -35.67 -41.71
C SER A 343 40.14 -34.83 -40.79
N ASN A 344 40.15 -33.52 -41.00
CA ASN A 344 40.84 -32.59 -40.12
C ASN A 344 40.06 -32.45 -38.81
N CYS A 345 40.56 -33.12 -37.77
CA CYS A 345 39.96 -33.09 -36.44
C CYS A 345 39.83 -31.66 -35.88
N GLU A 346 40.75 -30.75 -36.20
CA GLU A 346 40.68 -29.37 -35.71
C GLU A 346 39.48 -28.62 -36.28
N VAL A 347 39.09 -28.85 -37.54
CA VAL A 347 37.89 -28.24 -38.15
C VAL A 347 36.62 -28.75 -37.46
N ALA A 348 36.54 -30.06 -37.19
CA ALA A 348 35.40 -30.65 -36.48
C ALA A 348 35.29 -30.16 -35.03
N GLN A 349 36.43 -29.99 -34.34
CA GLN A 349 36.49 -29.46 -32.98
C GLN A 349 36.17 -27.96 -32.92
N LEU A 350 36.60 -27.18 -33.91
CA LEU A 350 36.26 -25.76 -34.03
C LEU A 350 34.75 -25.58 -34.29
N ALA A 351 34.18 -26.39 -35.20
CA ALA A 351 32.74 -26.46 -35.42
C ALA A 351 31.97 -26.81 -34.12
N ALA A 352 32.47 -27.78 -33.34
CA ALA A 352 31.89 -28.12 -32.05
C ALA A 352 31.99 -26.97 -31.02
N THR A 353 33.00 -26.12 -31.12
CA THR A 353 33.15 -24.91 -30.29
C THR A 353 32.09 -23.86 -30.63
N LEU A 354 31.78 -23.66 -31.92
CA LEU A 354 30.67 -22.80 -32.38
C LEU A 354 29.31 -23.31 -31.90
N GLY A 355 29.14 -24.63 -31.85
CA GLY A 355 28.01 -25.30 -31.19
C GLY A 355 27.24 -26.25 -32.07
N ARG A 356 26.07 -26.69 -31.58
CA ARG A 356 25.26 -27.70 -32.26
C ARG A 356 24.84 -27.28 -33.67
N GLU A 357 24.55 -25.99 -33.87
CA GLU A 357 24.19 -25.40 -35.16
C GLU A 357 25.03 -24.14 -35.38
N PHE A 358 25.59 -23.99 -36.58
CA PHE A 358 26.46 -22.87 -36.93
C PHE A 358 26.39 -22.54 -38.43
N HIS A 359 26.65 -21.29 -38.77
CA HIS A 359 26.70 -20.84 -40.17
C HIS A 359 28.08 -21.04 -40.79
N TYR A 360 28.10 -21.35 -42.09
CA TYR A 360 29.34 -21.49 -42.85
C TYR A 360 30.24 -20.26 -42.72
N GLU A 361 29.68 -19.07 -42.89
CA GLU A 361 30.42 -17.81 -42.85
C GLU A 361 31.16 -17.61 -41.52
N MET A 362 30.54 -18.03 -40.40
CA MET A 362 31.15 -17.92 -39.08
C MET A 362 32.32 -18.90 -38.94
N LEU A 363 32.14 -20.16 -39.37
CA LEU A 363 33.22 -21.14 -39.35
C LEU A 363 34.37 -20.73 -40.30
N ALA A 364 34.05 -20.21 -41.48
CA ALA A 364 35.03 -19.71 -42.44
C ALA A 364 35.84 -18.53 -41.90
N ALA A 365 35.19 -17.61 -41.17
CA ALA A 365 35.86 -16.45 -40.58
C ALA A 365 36.79 -16.81 -39.40
N VAL A 366 36.49 -17.90 -38.67
CA VAL A 366 37.30 -18.36 -37.52
C VAL A 366 38.36 -19.39 -37.94
N SER A 367 38.12 -20.13 -39.00
CA SER A 367 38.99 -21.19 -39.51
C SER A 367 40.35 -20.64 -39.96
N SER A 368 41.42 -21.38 -39.65
CA SER A 368 42.78 -21.10 -40.14
C SER A 368 43.12 -21.77 -41.48
N VAL A 369 42.26 -22.67 -41.98
CA VAL A 369 42.42 -23.33 -43.28
C VAL A 369 41.76 -22.52 -44.39
N ASP A 370 42.27 -22.65 -45.62
CA ASP A 370 41.69 -22.01 -46.80
C ASP A 370 40.29 -22.55 -47.14
N GLU A 371 39.54 -21.80 -47.94
CA GLU A 371 38.12 -22.07 -48.24
C GLU A 371 37.89 -23.43 -48.92
N LEU A 372 38.77 -23.84 -49.83
CA LEU A 372 38.64 -25.12 -50.54
C LEU A 372 38.85 -26.30 -49.58
N THR A 373 39.84 -26.19 -48.69
CA THR A 373 40.08 -27.18 -47.65
C THR A 373 38.92 -27.26 -46.65
N LEU A 374 38.38 -26.11 -46.22
CA LEU A 374 37.26 -26.07 -45.29
C LEU A 374 36.02 -26.75 -45.87
N GLN A 375 35.67 -26.45 -47.12
CA GLN A 375 34.51 -27.06 -47.79
C GLN A 375 34.71 -28.57 -47.98
N ALA A 376 35.91 -29.02 -48.37
CA ALA A 376 36.22 -30.44 -48.48
C ALA A 376 36.08 -31.19 -47.15
N GLU A 377 36.46 -30.56 -46.03
CA GLU A 377 36.27 -31.15 -44.69
C GLU A 377 34.80 -31.18 -44.26
N LEU A 378 34.04 -30.12 -44.53
CA LEU A 378 32.59 -30.10 -44.25
C LEU A 378 31.84 -31.14 -45.08
N ASP A 379 32.23 -31.36 -46.34
CA ASP A 379 31.66 -32.40 -47.20
C ASP A 379 31.97 -33.81 -46.68
N LYS A 380 33.19 -34.04 -46.13
CA LYS A 380 33.53 -35.30 -45.45
C LYS A 380 32.62 -35.50 -44.22
N LEU A 381 32.51 -34.50 -43.36
CA LEU A 381 31.68 -34.58 -42.13
C LEU A 381 30.20 -34.77 -42.45
N ALA A 382 29.69 -34.14 -43.51
CA ALA A 382 28.33 -34.35 -43.99
C ALA A 382 28.13 -35.75 -44.59
N GLY A 383 29.08 -36.21 -45.42
CA GLY A 383 29.05 -37.55 -46.03
C GLY A 383 29.10 -38.69 -45.02
N ALA A 384 29.71 -38.48 -43.86
CA ALA A 384 29.69 -39.43 -42.75
C ALA A 384 28.52 -39.25 -41.76
N GLU A 385 27.57 -38.38 -42.10
CA GLU A 385 26.41 -38.06 -41.27
C GLU A 385 26.78 -37.55 -39.86
N ILE A 386 27.94 -36.90 -39.71
CA ILE A 386 28.30 -36.20 -38.47
C ILE A 386 27.59 -34.84 -38.45
N LEU A 387 27.57 -34.17 -39.60
CA LEU A 387 26.85 -32.91 -39.83
C LEU A 387 25.71 -33.10 -40.83
N TYR A 388 24.67 -32.29 -40.68
CA TYR A 388 23.66 -32.06 -41.71
C TYR A 388 23.78 -30.66 -42.25
N VAL A 389 23.60 -30.52 -43.56
CA VAL A 389 23.61 -29.23 -44.26
C VAL A 389 22.18 -28.73 -44.41
N LYS A 390 21.93 -27.49 -43.99
CA LYS A 390 20.68 -26.77 -44.22
C LYS A 390 20.94 -25.61 -45.18
N GLY A 391 20.20 -25.55 -46.27
CA GLY A 391 20.37 -24.52 -47.31
C GLY A 391 21.55 -24.82 -48.24
N GLN A 392 21.90 -23.84 -49.08
CA GLN A 392 22.99 -23.97 -50.07
C GLN A 392 24.11 -22.95 -49.77
N PRO A 393 25.40 -23.35 -49.89
CA PRO A 393 26.52 -22.43 -49.76
C PRO A 393 26.39 -21.20 -50.70
N PRO A 394 26.85 -20.00 -50.31
CA PRO A 394 27.49 -19.67 -49.03
C PRO A 394 26.47 -19.47 -47.87
N ARG A 395 25.17 -19.45 -48.16
CA ARG A 395 24.10 -19.26 -47.17
C ARG A 395 23.58 -20.61 -46.64
N CYS A 396 24.49 -21.45 -46.16
CA CYS A 396 24.16 -22.70 -45.50
C CYS A 396 24.50 -22.66 -44.01
N ALA A 397 23.73 -23.41 -43.23
CA ALA A 397 24.02 -23.74 -41.85
C ALA A 397 24.34 -25.22 -41.75
N TYR A 398 25.26 -25.57 -40.86
CA TYR A 398 25.58 -26.94 -40.52
C TYR A 398 25.03 -27.24 -39.14
N GLN A 399 24.53 -28.46 -38.94
CA GLN A 399 24.03 -28.92 -37.66
C GLN A 399 24.60 -30.29 -37.33
N PHE A 400 25.13 -30.46 -36.13
CA PHE A 400 25.50 -31.78 -35.62
C PHE A 400 24.27 -32.67 -35.54
N LYS A 401 24.38 -33.86 -36.14
CA LYS A 401 23.30 -34.87 -36.15
C LYS A 401 22.80 -35.17 -34.73
N HIS A 402 23.72 -35.21 -33.76
CA HIS A 402 23.41 -35.41 -32.34
C HIS A 402 24.26 -34.50 -31.44
N ALA A 403 23.66 -33.94 -30.39
CA ALA A 403 24.35 -33.12 -29.40
C ALA A 403 25.50 -33.85 -28.70
N LEU A 404 25.38 -35.18 -28.52
CA LEU A 404 26.46 -35.98 -27.93
C LEU A 404 27.71 -36.05 -28.83
N LEU A 405 27.58 -35.88 -30.15
CA LEU A 405 28.73 -35.83 -31.07
C LEU A 405 29.48 -34.51 -30.94
N GLU A 406 28.76 -33.37 -30.88
CA GLU A 406 29.33 -32.07 -30.54
C GLU A 406 30.06 -32.15 -29.18
N GLU A 407 29.41 -32.70 -28.16
CA GLU A 407 29.97 -32.82 -26.82
C GLU A 407 31.22 -33.70 -26.78
N ALA A 408 31.24 -34.82 -27.50
CA ALA A 408 32.40 -35.70 -27.64
C ALA A 408 33.59 -35.00 -28.33
N LEU A 409 33.34 -34.22 -29.39
CA LEU A 409 34.38 -33.43 -30.07
C LEU A 409 34.93 -32.33 -29.18
N ARG A 410 34.04 -31.61 -28.48
CA ARG A 410 34.40 -30.51 -27.59
C ARG A 410 35.16 -30.99 -26.36
N SER A 411 34.76 -32.11 -25.75
CA SER A 411 35.44 -32.70 -24.59
C SER A 411 36.78 -33.35 -24.93
N ALA A 412 37.03 -33.64 -26.21
CA ALA A 412 38.33 -34.12 -26.68
C ALA A 412 39.39 -33.03 -26.84
N LEU A 413 39.03 -31.75 -26.70
CA LEU A 413 39.98 -30.64 -26.72
C LEU A 413 40.79 -30.59 -25.42
N ASP A 414 42.12 -30.41 -25.55
CA ASP A 414 42.93 -29.98 -24.42
C ASP A 414 42.61 -28.53 -24.01
N GLU A 415 42.99 -28.17 -22.78
CA GLU A 415 42.62 -26.86 -22.21
C GLU A 415 43.18 -25.68 -23.01
N THR A 416 44.40 -25.80 -23.54
CA THR A 416 45.08 -24.73 -24.30
C THR A 416 44.37 -24.47 -25.63
N LYS A 417 44.09 -25.52 -26.40
CA LYS A 417 43.38 -25.43 -27.68
C LYS A 417 41.95 -24.94 -27.48
N ARG A 418 41.27 -25.40 -26.43
CA ARG A 418 39.93 -24.93 -26.07
C ARG A 418 39.92 -23.42 -25.85
N GLN A 419 40.84 -22.90 -25.03
CA GLN A 419 40.98 -21.44 -24.81
C GLN A 419 41.27 -20.70 -26.11
N GLN A 420 42.14 -21.23 -26.96
CA GLN A 420 42.48 -20.63 -28.25
C GLN A 420 41.26 -20.53 -29.18
N PHE A 421 40.51 -21.62 -29.36
CA PHE A 421 39.31 -21.62 -30.22
C PHE A 421 38.25 -20.67 -29.69
N HIS A 422 37.97 -20.69 -28.38
CA HIS A 422 37.02 -19.75 -27.78
C HIS A 422 37.45 -18.29 -27.96
N ARG A 423 38.77 -18.00 -27.87
CA ARG A 423 39.31 -16.67 -28.13
C ARG A 423 39.08 -16.23 -29.58
N GLN A 424 39.41 -17.09 -30.54
CA GLN A 424 39.25 -16.79 -31.97
C GLN A 424 37.78 -16.55 -32.31
N VAL A 425 36.87 -17.39 -31.82
CA VAL A 425 35.42 -17.21 -32.00
C VAL A 425 34.99 -15.86 -31.45
N ALA A 426 35.35 -15.51 -30.21
CA ALA A 426 34.94 -14.24 -29.59
C ALA A 426 35.46 -13.00 -30.34
N GLU A 427 36.74 -13.01 -30.74
CA GLU A 427 37.36 -11.90 -31.47
C GLU A 427 36.75 -11.70 -32.87
N VAL A 428 36.40 -12.79 -33.55
CA VAL A 428 35.70 -12.73 -34.85
C VAL A 428 34.26 -12.24 -34.68
N MET A 429 33.51 -12.72 -33.67
CA MET A 429 32.17 -12.21 -33.40
C MET A 429 32.18 -10.71 -33.11
N GLU A 430 33.12 -10.25 -32.28
CA GLU A 430 33.28 -8.83 -31.91
C GLU A 430 33.64 -7.94 -33.11
N SER A 431 34.50 -8.40 -34.02
CA SER A 431 35.04 -7.56 -35.10
C SER A 431 34.31 -7.66 -36.43
N GLN A 432 33.81 -8.84 -36.81
CA GLN A 432 33.23 -9.09 -38.14
C GLN A 432 31.71 -9.29 -38.11
N PHE A 433 31.13 -9.56 -36.94
CA PHE A 433 29.69 -9.78 -36.76
C PHE A 433 29.08 -8.89 -35.65
N PRO A 434 29.24 -7.55 -35.73
CA PRO A 434 28.85 -6.63 -34.66
C PRO A 434 27.35 -6.68 -34.34
N ARG A 435 26.50 -6.92 -35.34
CA ARG A 435 25.06 -7.11 -35.14
C ARG A 435 24.76 -8.34 -34.26
N SER A 436 25.42 -9.47 -34.52
CA SER A 436 25.26 -10.67 -33.69
C SER A 436 25.83 -10.48 -32.28
N ALA A 437 26.91 -9.70 -32.16
CA ALA A 437 27.49 -9.31 -30.88
C ALA A 437 26.56 -8.44 -30.02
N GLU A 438 25.81 -7.55 -30.67
CA GLU A 438 24.74 -6.78 -30.03
C GLU A 438 23.51 -7.64 -29.74
N GLU A 439 23.17 -8.57 -30.65
CA GLU A 439 21.97 -9.40 -30.54
C GLU A 439 22.07 -10.45 -29.42
N GLN A 440 23.28 -10.97 -29.16
CA GLN A 440 23.56 -12.07 -28.23
C GLN A 440 24.85 -11.83 -27.42
N PRO A 441 24.92 -10.78 -26.58
CA PRO A 441 26.10 -10.45 -25.79
C PRO A 441 26.52 -11.58 -24.82
N GLU A 442 25.58 -12.38 -24.32
CA GLU A 442 25.82 -13.52 -23.43
C GLU A 442 26.66 -14.62 -24.10
N LEU A 443 26.52 -14.81 -25.42
CA LEU A 443 27.28 -15.81 -26.16
C LEU A 443 28.76 -15.39 -26.27
N ILE A 444 29.01 -14.12 -26.57
CA ILE A 444 30.37 -13.56 -26.59
C ILE A 444 30.98 -13.58 -25.19
N ALA A 445 30.19 -13.24 -24.16
CA ALA A 445 30.64 -13.30 -22.78
C ALA A 445 31.10 -14.72 -22.39
N LEU A 446 30.34 -15.74 -22.80
CA LEU A 446 30.72 -17.15 -22.62
C LEU A 446 32.03 -17.48 -23.34
N HIS A 447 32.19 -17.11 -24.61
CA HIS A 447 33.43 -17.38 -25.34
C HIS A 447 34.63 -16.66 -24.72
N PHE A 448 34.52 -15.39 -24.30
CA PHE A 448 35.62 -14.74 -23.58
C PHE A 448 35.91 -15.37 -22.21
N THR A 449 34.88 -15.89 -21.53
CA THR A 449 35.05 -16.62 -20.25
C THR A 449 35.87 -17.88 -20.46
N GLU A 450 35.49 -18.71 -21.43
CA GLU A 450 36.18 -19.97 -21.77
C GLU A 450 37.57 -19.72 -22.38
N ALA A 451 37.81 -18.54 -22.96
CA ALA A 451 39.11 -18.10 -23.46
C ALA A 451 40.07 -17.59 -22.36
N GLY A 452 39.61 -17.45 -21.12
CA GLY A 452 40.39 -16.86 -20.02
C GLY A 452 40.56 -15.33 -20.09
N LEU A 453 39.83 -14.65 -20.98
CA LEU A 453 39.88 -13.19 -21.16
C LEU A 453 38.84 -12.51 -20.25
N MET A 454 39.07 -12.61 -18.93
CA MET A 454 38.06 -12.28 -17.91
C MET A 454 37.54 -10.84 -17.99
N GLU A 455 38.41 -9.85 -18.22
CA GLU A 455 37.96 -8.45 -18.28
C GLU A 455 37.02 -8.18 -19.47
N LYS A 456 37.30 -8.75 -20.64
CA LYS A 456 36.39 -8.68 -21.79
C LYS A 456 35.09 -9.42 -21.50
N ALA A 457 35.17 -10.62 -20.91
CA ALA A 457 34.00 -11.40 -20.53
C ALA A 457 33.06 -10.62 -19.61
N VAL A 458 33.60 -9.96 -18.58
CA VAL A 458 32.82 -9.15 -17.63
C VAL A 458 32.05 -8.03 -18.32
N ASN A 459 32.67 -7.32 -19.27
CA ASN A 459 32.01 -6.26 -20.02
C ASN A 459 30.80 -6.79 -20.84
N TYR A 460 30.93 -7.97 -21.45
CA TYR A 460 29.82 -8.58 -22.19
C TYR A 460 28.76 -9.19 -21.26
N TRP A 461 29.12 -9.70 -20.08
CA TRP A 461 28.14 -10.10 -19.06
C TRP A 461 27.34 -8.90 -18.53
N LEU A 462 27.97 -7.74 -18.35
CA LEU A 462 27.28 -6.49 -18.02
C LEU A 462 26.27 -6.12 -19.14
N LYS A 463 26.70 -6.15 -20.41
CA LYS A 463 25.81 -5.89 -21.56
C LYS A 463 24.64 -6.88 -21.60
N ALA A 464 24.89 -8.17 -21.38
CA ALA A 464 23.85 -9.20 -21.35
C ALA A 464 22.83 -8.94 -20.23
N GLY A 465 23.28 -8.60 -19.03
CA GLY A 465 22.37 -8.31 -17.92
C GLY A 465 21.54 -7.04 -18.15
N LEU A 466 22.12 -5.98 -18.71
CA LEU A 466 21.38 -4.76 -19.07
C LEU A 466 20.32 -5.05 -20.15
N ARG A 467 20.67 -5.83 -21.17
CA ARG A 467 19.77 -6.26 -22.24
C ARG A 467 18.63 -7.14 -21.71
N ALA A 468 18.92 -8.09 -20.83
CA ALA A 468 17.89 -8.92 -20.20
C ALA A 468 16.88 -8.07 -19.41
N ARG A 469 17.34 -7.03 -18.70
CA ARG A 469 16.44 -6.08 -18.03
C ARG A 469 15.57 -5.29 -18.99
N GLU A 470 16.12 -4.85 -20.13
CA GLU A 470 15.33 -4.19 -21.17
C GLU A 470 14.18 -5.08 -21.62
N GLN A 471 14.38 -6.41 -21.69
CA GLN A 471 13.34 -7.40 -22.00
C GLN A 471 12.53 -7.92 -20.81
N PHE A 472 12.57 -7.22 -19.66
CA PHE A 472 11.83 -7.58 -18.44
C PHE A 472 12.27 -8.90 -17.78
N ALA A 473 13.38 -9.48 -18.23
CA ALA A 473 13.93 -10.74 -17.77
C ALA A 473 14.88 -10.50 -16.58
N ASN A 474 14.32 -10.11 -15.42
CA ASN A 474 15.12 -9.72 -14.25
C ASN A 474 15.85 -10.91 -13.61
N VAL A 475 15.30 -12.13 -13.67
CA VAL A 475 15.94 -13.34 -13.14
C VAL A 475 17.19 -13.68 -13.96
N GLU A 476 17.07 -13.59 -15.27
CA GLU A 476 18.12 -13.74 -16.26
C GLU A 476 19.20 -12.66 -16.10
N ALA A 477 18.78 -11.40 -15.91
CA ALA A 477 19.70 -10.30 -15.64
C ALA A 477 20.52 -10.54 -14.36
N ILE A 478 19.88 -11.01 -13.28
CA ILE A 478 20.57 -11.39 -12.04
C ILE A 478 21.63 -12.47 -12.34
N ALA A 479 21.30 -13.49 -13.13
CA ALA A 479 22.24 -14.55 -13.49
C ALA A 479 23.45 -13.99 -14.26
N HIS A 480 23.23 -13.12 -15.25
CA HIS A 480 24.31 -12.49 -16.02
C HIS A 480 25.22 -11.59 -15.16
N PHE A 481 24.64 -10.70 -14.35
CA PHE A 481 25.44 -9.82 -13.48
C PHE A 481 26.20 -10.63 -12.42
N THR A 482 25.59 -11.68 -11.87
CA THR A 482 26.25 -12.57 -10.90
C THR A 482 27.43 -13.27 -11.55
N ARG A 483 27.29 -13.77 -12.79
CA ARG A 483 28.39 -14.37 -13.52
C ARG A 483 29.54 -13.40 -13.77
N GLY A 484 29.23 -12.15 -14.14
CA GLY A 484 30.23 -11.08 -14.25
C GLY A 484 30.99 -10.86 -12.93
N ARG A 485 30.28 -10.85 -11.79
CA ARG A 485 30.90 -10.70 -10.46
C ARG A 485 31.79 -11.85 -10.06
N GLU A 486 31.39 -13.09 -10.35
CA GLU A 486 32.22 -14.28 -10.11
C GLU A 486 33.54 -14.20 -10.87
N LEU A 487 33.51 -13.75 -12.13
CA LEU A 487 34.72 -13.57 -12.93
C LEU A 487 35.60 -12.43 -12.40
N LEU A 488 35.01 -11.31 -11.98
CA LEU A 488 35.77 -10.22 -11.36
C LEU A 488 36.53 -10.65 -10.10
N ALA A 489 36.01 -11.61 -9.33
CA ALA A 489 36.68 -12.14 -8.15
C ALA A 489 38.01 -12.87 -8.48
N THR A 490 38.21 -13.26 -9.74
CA THR A 490 39.45 -13.90 -10.22
C THR A 490 40.52 -12.90 -10.68
N LEU A 491 40.17 -11.61 -10.83
CA LEU A 491 41.09 -10.56 -11.22
C LEU A 491 41.78 -9.94 -10.01
N GLU A 492 43.06 -9.57 -10.15
CA GLU A 492 43.79 -8.83 -9.12
C GLU A 492 43.15 -7.46 -8.85
N PRO A 493 43.24 -6.93 -7.61
CA PRO A 493 42.74 -5.59 -7.28
C PRO A 493 43.36 -4.50 -8.16
N ALA A 494 42.51 -3.73 -8.84
CA ALA A 494 42.92 -2.63 -9.72
C ALA A 494 41.77 -1.62 -9.85
N PRO A 495 42.04 -0.31 -10.04
CA PRO A 495 40.97 0.70 -10.17
C PRO A 495 39.95 0.39 -11.28
N ARG A 496 40.42 -0.23 -12.36
CA ARG A 496 39.57 -0.65 -13.49
C ARG A 496 38.65 -1.84 -13.13
N ARG A 497 39.14 -2.77 -12.30
CA ARG A 497 38.34 -3.88 -11.74
C ARG A 497 37.24 -3.31 -10.82
N ASP A 498 37.59 -2.36 -9.96
CA ASP A 498 36.66 -1.73 -9.02
C ASP A 498 35.55 -0.96 -9.73
N ALA A 499 35.88 -0.24 -10.81
CA ALA A 499 34.90 0.42 -11.66
C ALA A 499 33.94 -0.56 -12.36
N LEU A 500 34.45 -1.71 -12.83
CA LEU A 500 33.62 -2.76 -13.43
C LEU A 500 32.73 -3.45 -12.39
N GLU A 501 33.24 -3.69 -11.18
CA GLU A 501 32.46 -4.25 -10.07
C GLU A 501 31.30 -3.31 -9.72
N LEU A 502 31.58 -1.99 -9.60
CA LEU A 502 30.56 -0.99 -9.34
C LEU A 502 29.50 -0.93 -10.46
N ALA A 503 29.92 -0.99 -11.73
CA ALA A 503 29.02 -0.99 -12.89
C ALA A 503 28.07 -2.20 -12.92
N LEU A 504 28.45 -3.34 -12.33
CA LEU A 504 27.58 -4.52 -12.19
C LEU A 504 26.65 -4.43 -10.99
N LEU A 505 27.15 -3.95 -9.83
CA LEU A 505 26.42 -3.99 -8.57
C LEU A 505 25.14 -3.15 -8.62
N GLY A 506 25.15 -2.00 -9.29
CA GLY A 506 23.96 -1.17 -9.39
C GLY A 506 22.80 -1.78 -10.15
N PRO A 507 23.03 -2.22 -11.40
CA PRO A 507 22.04 -2.96 -12.15
C PRO A 507 21.61 -4.26 -11.47
N LEU A 508 22.51 -4.94 -10.75
CA LEU A 508 22.18 -6.15 -9.99
C LEU A 508 21.26 -5.85 -8.80
N GLY A 509 21.55 -4.81 -8.01
CA GLY A 509 20.74 -4.43 -6.86
C GLY A 509 19.32 -4.06 -7.26
N THR A 510 19.18 -3.31 -8.36
CA THR A 510 17.86 -2.97 -8.93
C THR A 510 17.14 -4.18 -9.53
N ALA A 511 17.85 -5.12 -10.17
CA ALA A 511 17.25 -6.37 -10.64
C ALA A 511 16.77 -7.27 -9.49
N TYR A 512 17.52 -7.35 -8.37
CA TYR A 512 17.08 -8.06 -7.17
C TYR A 512 15.82 -7.43 -6.57
N ILE A 513 15.76 -6.10 -6.46
CA ILE A 513 14.56 -5.39 -5.98
C ILE A 513 13.36 -5.69 -6.88
N ALA A 514 13.53 -5.64 -8.21
CA ALA A 514 12.46 -5.89 -9.16
C ALA A 514 11.96 -7.36 -9.16
N ALA A 515 12.87 -8.33 -9.04
CA ALA A 515 12.53 -9.75 -9.10
C ALA A 515 12.07 -10.33 -7.74
N ARG A 516 12.60 -9.82 -6.62
CA ARG A 516 12.43 -10.43 -5.29
C ARG A 516 11.93 -9.45 -4.21
N GLY A 517 11.70 -8.19 -4.57
CA GLY A 517 11.22 -7.14 -3.68
C GLY A 517 12.34 -6.42 -2.91
N TYR A 518 11.98 -5.28 -2.31
CA TYR A 518 12.90 -4.38 -1.61
C TYR A 518 13.61 -5.02 -0.40
N ALA A 519 13.03 -6.05 0.22
CA ALA A 519 13.57 -6.66 1.44
C ALA A 519 14.42 -7.92 1.20
N ALA A 520 14.67 -8.29 -0.05
CA ALA A 520 15.41 -9.50 -0.39
C ALA A 520 16.83 -9.50 0.23
N PRO A 521 17.28 -10.61 0.85
CA PRO A 521 18.52 -10.66 1.61
C PRO A 521 19.78 -10.35 0.77
N GLU A 522 19.72 -10.55 -0.55
CA GLU A 522 20.81 -10.29 -1.49
C GLU A 522 21.02 -8.80 -1.78
N VAL A 523 20.00 -7.96 -1.57
CA VAL A 523 20.03 -6.53 -1.92
C VAL A 523 21.01 -5.75 -1.03
N GLY A 524 20.95 -5.98 0.28
CA GLY A 524 21.81 -5.29 1.26
C GLY A 524 23.31 -5.46 0.99
N PRO A 525 23.83 -6.70 0.87
CA PRO A 525 25.24 -6.94 0.54
C PRO A 525 25.70 -6.30 -0.78
N VAL A 526 24.84 -6.27 -1.79
CA VAL A 526 25.15 -5.65 -3.10
C VAL A 526 25.36 -4.14 -2.95
N PHE A 527 24.45 -3.44 -2.29
CA PHE A 527 24.57 -1.99 -2.12
C PHE A 527 25.63 -1.59 -1.09
N HIS A 528 25.88 -2.41 -0.06
CA HIS A 528 27.00 -2.20 0.86
C HIS A 528 28.33 -2.22 0.11
N ARG A 529 28.55 -3.25 -0.72
CA ARG A 529 29.77 -3.36 -1.53
C ARG A 529 29.88 -2.23 -2.56
N ALA A 530 28.76 -1.83 -3.17
CA ALA A 530 28.75 -0.70 -4.10
C ALA A 530 29.24 0.58 -3.41
N ARG A 531 28.77 0.85 -2.18
CA ARG A 531 29.20 2.01 -1.38
C ARG A 531 30.70 2.01 -1.09
N GLU A 532 31.28 0.88 -0.68
CA GLU A 532 32.73 0.78 -0.46
C GLU A 532 33.53 1.13 -1.73
N LEU A 533 33.06 0.67 -2.89
CA LEU A 533 33.71 0.96 -4.17
C LEU A 533 33.52 2.41 -4.63
N CYS A 534 32.39 3.04 -4.29
CA CYS A 534 32.15 4.45 -4.57
C CYS A 534 33.21 5.35 -3.91
N GLU A 535 33.70 5.01 -2.71
CA GLU A 535 34.78 5.75 -2.04
C GLU A 535 36.13 5.65 -2.78
N LEU A 536 36.33 4.59 -3.56
CA LEU A 536 37.58 4.29 -4.26
C LEU A 536 37.61 4.81 -5.72
N VAL A 537 36.46 4.83 -6.40
CA VAL A 537 36.34 5.15 -7.85
C VAL A 537 36.14 6.66 -8.12
N GLY A 538 35.77 7.45 -7.11
CA GLY A 538 35.60 8.91 -7.20
C GLY A 538 34.17 9.36 -7.51
N ASP A 539 33.89 10.66 -7.31
CA ASP A 539 32.53 11.23 -7.35
C ASP A 539 31.90 11.21 -8.76
N THR A 540 31.03 10.23 -9.04
CA THR A 540 30.24 10.12 -10.28
C THR A 540 28.74 10.10 -9.97
N PRO A 541 27.85 10.66 -10.81
CA PRO A 541 26.40 10.70 -10.55
C PRO A 541 25.78 9.31 -10.30
N GLN A 542 26.37 8.24 -10.82
CA GLN A 542 25.97 6.85 -10.60
C GLN A 542 26.10 6.42 -9.12
N ILE A 543 26.94 7.08 -8.32
CA ILE A 543 27.03 6.84 -6.88
C ILE A 543 25.70 7.16 -6.20
N PHE A 544 25.01 8.22 -6.65
CA PHE A 544 23.75 8.61 -6.02
C PHE A 544 22.65 7.57 -6.22
N THR A 545 22.55 6.96 -7.40
CA THR A 545 21.56 5.89 -7.61
C THR A 545 21.85 4.69 -6.71
N MET A 546 23.12 4.43 -6.37
CA MET A 546 23.51 3.39 -5.40
C MET A 546 23.14 3.79 -3.97
N LEU A 547 23.41 5.03 -3.56
CA LEU A 547 23.01 5.55 -2.25
C LEU A 547 21.49 5.49 -2.07
N ARG A 548 20.73 5.85 -3.11
CA ARG A 548 19.27 5.76 -3.10
C ARG A 548 18.78 4.32 -3.02
N GLY A 549 19.35 3.39 -3.79
CA GLY A 549 19.01 1.97 -3.72
C GLY A 549 19.30 1.38 -2.32
N HIS A 550 20.45 1.72 -1.74
CA HIS A 550 20.83 1.34 -0.38
C HIS A 550 19.86 1.91 0.67
N PHE A 551 19.50 3.19 0.53
CA PHE A 551 18.53 3.85 1.38
C PHE A 551 17.15 3.17 1.29
N ALA A 552 16.66 2.89 0.09
CA ALA A 552 15.36 2.26 -0.14
C ALA A 552 15.28 0.85 0.50
N PHE A 553 16.35 0.06 0.40
CA PHE A 553 16.45 -1.25 1.06
C PHE A 553 16.26 -1.15 2.59
N HIS A 554 16.99 -0.24 3.23
CA HIS A 554 16.90 -0.04 4.68
C HIS A 554 15.61 0.63 5.12
N LEU A 555 15.08 1.54 4.30
CA LEU A 555 13.82 2.21 4.56
C LEU A 555 12.67 1.20 4.64
N VAL A 556 12.54 0.32 3.63
CA VAL A 556 11.44 -0.65 3.59
C VAL A 556 11.52 -1.65 4.74
N ARG A 557 12.72 -1.92 5.27
CA ARG A 557 12.94 -2.78 6.45
C ARG A 557 12.75 -2.06 7.79
N GLY A 558 12.65 -0.73 7.78
CA GLY A 558 12.50 0.10 8.96
C GLY A 558 13.80 0.43 9.69
N ASP A 559 14.97 0.39 9.04
CA ASP A 559 16.26 0.66 9.69
C ASP A 559 16.57 2.18 9.77
N PHE A 560 15.72 2.98 10.42
CA PHE A 560 15.76 4.45 10.31
C PHE A 560 17.01 5.12 10.88
N ARG A 561 17.72 4.47 11.80
CA ARG A 561 19.04 4.95 12.28
C ARG A 561 20.07 4.98 11.15
N LEU A 562 20.08 3.95 10.32
CA LEU A 562 20.99 3.87 9.17
C LEU A 562 20.51 4.78 8.04
N CYS A 563 19.18 4.87 7.81
CA CYS A 563 18.61 5.84 6.87
C CYS A 563 19.03 7.28 7.20
N THR A 564 19.15 7.64 8.48
CA THR A 564 19.62 8.98 8.90
C THR A 564 21.05 9.24 8.41
N GLN A 565 21.94 8.25 8.53
CA GLN A 565 23.32 8.37 8.06
C GLN A 565 23.36 8.45 6.53
N LEU A 566 22.65 7.55 5.84
CA LEU A 566 22.60 7.52 4.38
C LEU A 566 22.00 8.79 3.78
N ALA A 567 20.98 9.38 4.40
CA ALA A 567 20.40 10.64 3.97
C ALA A 567 21.38 11.81 4.14
N ALA A 568 22.17 11.84 5.23
CA ALA A 568 23.20 12.84 5.42
C ALA A 568 24.31 12.72 4.37
N ASP A 569 24.76 11.49 4.09
CA ASP A 569 25.76 11.21 3.06
C ASP A 569 25.27 11.60 1.65
N ALA A 570 23.99 11.32 1.34
CA ALA A 570 23.38 11.70 0.08
C ALA A 570 23.33 13.22 -0.11
N VAL A 571 22.99 13.98 0.94
CA VAL A 571 23.00 15.46 0.89
C VAL A 571 24.42 15.99 0.73
N ALA A 572 25.38 15.49 1.51
CA ALA A 572 26.78 15.90 1.40
C ALA A 572 27.38 15.55 0.02
N PHE A 573 26.98 14.43 -0.57
CA PHE A 573 27.35 14.06 -1.94
C PHE A 573 26.75 15.02 -2.96
N ALA A 574 25.45 15.31 -2.86
CA ALA A 574 24.76 16.22 -3.77
C ALA A 574 25.32 17.65 -3.70
N GLU A 575 25.67 18.14 -2.51
CA GLU A 575 26.30 19.44 -2.29
C GLU A 575 27.70 19.53 -2.94
N ARG A 576 28.49 18.44 -2.89
CA ARG A 576 29.82 18.38 -3.54
C ARG A 576 29.71 18.41 -5.06
N ILE A 577 28.76 17.68 -5.64
CA ILE A 577 28.51 17.67 -7.09
C ILE A 577 27.95 19.03 -7.57
N GLY A 578 27.14 19.69 -6.75
CA GLY A 578 26.56 20.99 -7.07
C GLY A 578 25.43 20.94 -8.10
N ASP A 579 24.83 19.77 -8.34
CA ASP A 579 23.67 19.61 -9.23
C ASP A 579 22.36 19.89 -8.46
N PRO A 580 21.55 20.89 -8.87
CA PRO A 580 20.30 21.22 -8.18
C PRO A 580 19.24 20.11 -8.18
N GLY A 581 19.15 19.30 -9.24
CA GLY A 581 18.22 18.18 -9.30
C GLY A 581 18.65 17.04 -8.38
N LEU A 582 19.96 16.78 -8.31
CA LEU A 582 20.52 15.82 -7.35
C LEU A 582 20.27 16.24 -5.88
N LEU A 583 20.40 17.54 -5.60
CA LEU A 583 20.06 18.10 -4.28
C LEU A 583 18.58 17.92 -3.94
N MET A 584 17.67 18.08 -4.91
CA MET A 584 16.25 17.77 -4.73
C MET A 584 16.06 16.31 -4.30
N GLU A 585 16.67 15.37 -5.02
CA GLU A 585 16.56 13.94 -4.69
C GLU A 585 17.20 13.60 -3.33
N ALA A 586 18.31 14.24 -2.96
CA ALA A 586 18.94 14.03 -1.65
C ALA A 586 18.09 14.57 -0.49
N LEU A 587 17.43 15.72 -0.69
CA LEU A 587 16.51 16.29 0.31
C LEU A 587 15.28 15.40 0.52
N PHE A 588 14.85 14.66 -0.49
CA PHE A 588 13.78 13.66 -0.32
C PHE A 588 14.16 12.60 0.72
N LEU A 589 15.34 11.97 0.58
CA LEU A 589 15.84 10.95 1.53
C LEU A 589 15.86 11.48 2.96
N ARG A 590 16.30 12.74 3.13
CA ARG A 590 16.35 13.42 4.42
C ARG A 590 14.96 13.74 4.97
N GLY A 591 14.10 14.37 4.17
CA GLY A 591 12.74 14.77 4.57
C GLY A 591 11.90 13.57 5.01
N LEU A 592 11.95 12.47 4.24
CA LEU A 592 11.28 11.21 4.59
C LEU A 592 11.79 10.68 5.93
N THR A 593 13.11 10.58 6.11
CA THR A 593 13.70 10.04 7.34
C THR A 593 13.30 10.87 8.56
N LEU A 594 13.31 12.19 8.44
CA LEU A 594 12.88 13.10 9.51
C LEU A 594 11.40 12.88 9.88
N LEU A 595 10.51 12.72 8.88
CA LEU A 595 9.10 12.46 9.12
C LEU A 595 8.90 11.17 9.94
N TYR A 596 9.47 10.04 9.49
CA TYR A 596 9.30 8.75 10.16
C TYR A 596 9.93 8.70 11.56
N ARG A 597 11.00 9.48 11.81
CA ARG A 597 11.60 9.64 13.15
C ARG A 597 10.87 10.66 14.03
N GLY A 598 9.79 11.27 13.53
CA GLY A 598 8.95 12.20 14.29
C GLY A 598 9.44 13.64 14.34
N ASP A 599 10.43 14.03 13.53
CA ASP A 599 10.83 15.43 13.35
C ASP A 599 10.03 16.06 12.19
N PHE A 600 8.76 16.36 12.47
CA PHE A 600 7.83 16.90 11.47
C PHE A 600 8.20 18.32 11.01
N ALA A 601 8.77 19.13 11.89
CA ALA A 601 9.22 20.48 11.54
C ALA A 601 10.42 20.42 10.57
N GLY A 602 11.42 19.58 10.87
CA GLY A 602 12.55 19.35 9.97
C GLY A 602 12.13 18.76 8.63
N ALA A 603 11.18 17.82 8.63
CA ALA A 603 10.62 17.26 7.39
C ALA A 603 9.91 18.33 6.55
N ARG A 604 9.06 19.16 7.15
CA ARG A 604 8.38 20.29 6.47
C ARG A 604 9.41 21.22 5.84
N ASP A 605 10.39 21.68 6.62
CA ASP A 605 11.38 22.65 6.15
C ASP A 605 12.23 22.07 5.01
N CYS A 606 12.60 20.80 5.10
CA CYS A 606 13.35 20.08 4.06
C CYS A 606 12.54 19.96 2.76
N CYS A 607 11.27 19.54 2.83
CA CYS A 607 10.43 19.39 1.66
C CYS A 607 10.03 20.74 1.04
N ALA A 608 9.75 21.74 1.86
CA ALA A 608 9.45 23.09 1.39
C ALA A 608 10.68 23.71 0.70
N GLN A 609 11.89 23.53 1.25
CA GLN A 609 13.12 23.97 0.61
C GLN A 609 13.32 23.30 -0.75
N ALA A 610 13.08 21.99 -0.85
CA ALA A 610 13.24 21.26 -2.10
C ALA A 610 12.31 21.79 -3.20
N LEU A 611 11.05 22.05 -2.84
CA LEU A 611 10.05 22.61 -3.75
C LEU A 611 10.36 24.05 -4.15
N ASP A 612 10.74 24.91 -3.21
CA ASP A 612 10.99 26.33 -3.47
C ASP A 612 12.26 26.57 -4.30
N LYS A 613 13.33 25.80 -4.05
CA LYS A 613 14.64 26.06 -4.66
C LYS A 613 14.97 25.20 -5.87
N TYR A 614 14.38 24.01 -6.00
CA TYR A 614 14.86 23.00 -6.93
C TYR A 614 13.78 22.36 -7.82
N ASP A 615 12.50 22.69 -7.62
CA ASP A 615 11.39 22.19 -8.45
C ASP A 615 11.38 22.86 -9.85
N ASP A 616 12.31 22.42 -10.69
CA ASP A 616 12.42 22.73 -12.12
C ASP A 616 11.96 21.52 -12.91
N ARG A 617 10.87 21.66 -13.68
CA ARG A 617 10.17 20.52 -14.30
C ARG A 617 11.03 19.73 -15.30
N GLU A 618 11.91 20.39 -16.06
CA GLU A 618 12.80 19.69 -16.99
C GLU A 618 13.84 18.87 -16.22
N ARG A 619 14.44 19.45 -15.16
CA ARG A 619 15.42 18.75 -14.33
C ARG A 619 14.80 17.62 -13.52
N THR A 620 13.62 17.84 -12.94
CA THR A 620 12.93 16.78 -12.20
C THR A 620 12.53 15.64 -13.13
N ALA A 621 12.10 15.92 -14.37
CA ALA A 621 11.82 14.86 -15.34
C ALA A 621 13.07 14.04 -15.70
N PHE A 622 14.23 14.68 -15.86
CA PHE A 622 15.50 13.99 -16.08
C PHE A 622 15.85 13.05 -14.93
N TRP A 623 15.82 13.54 -13.69
CA TRP A 623 16.14 12.73 -12.51
C TRP A 623 15.07 11.68 -12.21
N ALA A 624 13.80 11.95 -12.50
CA ALA A 624 12.72 10.97 -12.41
C ALA A 624 12.94 9.80 -13.38
N ALA A 625 13.46 10.05 -14.58
CA ALA A 625 13.80 8.98 -15.52
C ALA A 625 14.94 8.08 -15.00
N LEU A 626 15.91 8.63 -14.26
CA LEU A 626 17.01 7.86 -13.66
C LEU A 626 16.59 7.12 -12.38
N THR A 627 15.67 7.69 -11.62
CA THR A 627 15.36 7.23 -10.26
C THR A 627 14.02 6.53 -10.12
N GLY A 628 13.16 6.63 -11.13
CA GLY A 628 11.84 6.00 -11.21
C GLY A 628 10.69 6.78 -10.56
N GLU A 629 10.96 7.92 -9.92
CA GLU A 629 9.94 8.68 -9.18
C GLU A 629 10.11 10.20 -9.38
N ASP A 630 9.01 10.95 -9.49
CA ASP A 630 9.08 12.42 -9.61
C ASP A 630 9.23 13.08 -8.23
N GLY A 631 10.38 13.72 -8.01
CA GLY A 631 10.68 14.44 -6.78
C GLY A 631 9.66 15.53 -6.43
N GLY A 632 9.04 16.19 -7.41
CA GLY A 632 8.03 17.23 -7.18
C GLY A 632 6.74 16.68 -6.58
N VAL A 633 6.29 15.50 -7.04
CA VAL A 633 5.13 14.80 -6.46
C VAL A 633 5.45 14.34 -5.04
N ILE A 634 6.61 13.71 -4.84
CA ILE A 634 6.98 13.09 -3.58
C ILE A 634 7.14 14.13 -2.46
N HIS A 635 7.83 15.24 -2.71
CA HIS A 635 8.00 16.27 -1.69
C HIS A 635 6.67 16.87 -1.25
N ARG A 636 5.71 17.07 -2.17
CA ARG A 636 4.36 17.54 -1.82
C ARG A 636 3.61 16.54 -0.94
N CYS A 637 3.75 15.24 -1.22
CA CYS A 637 3.14 14.19 -0.40
C CYS A 637 3.63 14.22 1.06
N TYR A 638 4.94 14.28 1.28
CA TYR A 638 5.52 14.33 2.64
C TYR A 638 5.30 15.69 3.32
N LEU A 639 5.34 16.78 2.55
CA LEU A 639 5.03 18.10 3.07
C LEU A 639 3.60 18.17 3.61
N ALA A 640 2.64 17.57 2.91
CA ALA A 640 1.25 17.49 3.36
C ALA A 640 1.12 16.74 4.70
N LEU A 641 1.80 15.59 4.86
CA LEU A 641 1.79 14.85 6.13
C LEU A 641 2.44 15.66 7.26
N ALA A 642 3.59 16.30 7.00
CA ALA A 642 4.28 17.12 7.98
C ALA A 642 3.41 18.32 8.44
N MET A 643 2.77 19.02 7.50
CA MET A 643 1.81 20.10 7.78
C MET A 643 0.67 19.62 8.69
N TRP A 644 0.10 18.45 8.41
CA TRP A 644 -0.96 17.88 9.22
C TRP A 644 -0.51 17.66 10.68
N HIS A 645 0.66 17.05 10.89
CA HIS A 645 1.21 16.85 12.24
C HIS A 645 1.41 18.18 12.98
N LEU A 646 1.81 19.24 12.28
CA LEU A 646 2.03 20.58 12.82
C LEU A 646 0.73 21.37 13.07
N GLY A 647 -0.43 20.80 12.74
CA GLY A 647 -1.75 21.41 13.00
C GLY A 647 -2.27 22.27 11.84
N GLU A 648 -1.70 22.15 10.65
CA GLU A 648 -2.04 22.88 9.43
C GLU A 648 -2.85 21.96 8.48
N ALA A 649 -4.02 21.51 8.93
CA ALA A 649 -4.78 20.45 8.26
C ALA A 649 -5.38 20.87 6.89
N GLU A 650 -5.75 22.14 6.72
CA GLU A 650 -6.31 22.61 5.44
C GLU A 650 -5.21 22.78 4.39
N GLN A 651 -4.04 23.29 4.80
CA GLN A 651 -2.84 23.35 3.96
C GLN A 651 -2.39 21.96 3.54
N ALA A 652 -2.38 21.01 4.49
CA ALA A 652 -2.07 19.60 4.19
C ALA A 652 -2.99 19.03 3.11
N LEU A 653 -4.31 19.23 3.21
CA LEU A 653 -5.27 18.74 2.22
C LEU A 653 -5.16 19.45 0.87
N ARG A 654 -4.76 20.73 0.82
CA ARG A 654 -4.47 21.43 -0.44
C ARG A 654 -3.21 20.87 -1.11
N MET A 655 -2.12 20.76 -0.35
CA MET A 655 -0.84 20.22 -0.83
C MET A 655 -0.99 18.78 -1.34
N ASN A 656 -1.80 17.95 -0.69
CA ASN A 656 -2.10 16.60 -1.15
C ASN A 656 -2.88 16.58 -2.48
N ARG A 657 -3.80 17.53 -2.71
CA ARG A 657 -4.48 17.66 -4.01
C ARG A 657 -3.51 18.08 -5.11
N GLU A 658 -2.65 19.06 -4.84
CA GLU A 658 -1.62 19.49 -5.79
C GLU A 658 -0.69 18.34 -6.19
N ALA A 659 -0.29 17.49 -5.23
CA ALA A 659 0.51 16.30 -5.52
C ALA A 659 -0.22 15.32 -6.47
N ARG A 660 -1.51 15.09 -6.25
CA ARG A 660 -2.34 14.23 -7.10
C ARG A 660 -2.54 14.81 -8.50
N ASP A 661 -2.84 16.09 -8.60
CA ASP A 661 -3.08 16.77 -9.87
C ASP A 661 -1.81 16.79 -10.73
N LEU A 662 -0.65 17.02 -10.08
CA LEU A 662 0.65 16.90 -10.74
C LEU A 662 0.92 15.47 -11.20
N ALA A 663 0.72 14.47 -10.34
CA ALA A 663 0.94 13.07 -10.69
C ALA A 663 0.06 12.62 -11.86
N ALA A 664 -1.21 13.03 -11.88
CA ALA A 664 -2.14 12.77 -12.97
C ALA A 664 -1.69 13.42 -14.29
N THR A 665 -1.11 14.63 -14.23
CA THR A 665 -0.57 15.33 -15.41
C THR A 665 0.66 14.63 -15.98
N LEU A 666 1.53 14.09 -15.11
CA LEU A 666 2.75 13.37 -15.53
C LEU A 666 2.44 12.00 -16.15
N ASN A 667 1.29 11.41 -15.82
CA ASN A 667 0.86 10.08 -16.27
C ASN A 667 1.92 8.98 -16.04
N GLN A 668 2.71 9.12 -14.97
CA GLN A 668 3.67 8.11 -14.53
C GLN A 668 3.03 7.22 -13.47
N PRO A 669 2.79 5.92 -13.74
CA PRO A 669 2.00 5.06 -12.85
C PRO A 669 2.50 5.02 -11.40
N PHE A 670 3.83 5.00 -11.19
CA PHE A 670 4.40 4.96 -9.85
C PHE A 670 4.18 6.28 -9.09
N SER A 671 4.32 7.44 -9.74
CA SER A 671 4.06 8.75 -9.13
C SER A 671 2.57 8.93 -8.77
N VAL A 672 1.67 8.40 -9.62
CA VAL A 672 0.22 8.37 -9.34
C VAL A 672 -0.08 7.48 -8.14
N GLU A 673 0.50 6.28 -8.10
CA GLU A 673 0.35 5.33 -6.98
C GLU A 673 0.83 5.96 -5.66
N TYR A 674 1.98 6.63 -5.70
CA TYR A 674 2.57 7.33 -4.55
C TYR A 674 1.64 8.40 -4.01
N ALA A 675 1.07 9.24 -4.89
CA ALA A 675 0.15 10.30 -4.50
C ALA A 675 -1.11 9.74 -3.84
N TRP A 676 -1.70 8.68 -4.39
CA TRP A 676 -2.90 8.05 -3.82
C TRP A 676 -2.64 7.36 -2.49
N HIS A 677 -1.49 6.69 -2.34
CA HIS A 677 -1.08 6.14 -1.04
C HIS A 677 -1.05 7.22 0.05
N HIS A 678 -0.42 8.36 -0.23
CA HIS A 678 -0.30 9.46 0.74
C HIS A 678 -1.63 10.17 0.97
N THR A 679 -2.53 10.20 -0.03
CA THR A 679 -3.91 10.65 0.16
C THR A 679 -4.66 9.74 1.13
N GLY A 680 -4.56 8.41 0.97
CA GLY A 680 -5.15 7.45 1.90
C GLY A 680 -4.66 7.65 3.33
N TRP A 681 -3.33 7.79 3.48
CA TRP A 681 -2.70 8.07 4.77
C TRP A 681 -3.20 9.39 5.39
N LEU A 682 -3.12 10.50 4.66
CA LEU A 682 -3.54 11.80 5.17
C LEU A 682 -5.04 11.83 5.52
N HIS A 683 -5.89 11.25 4.67
CA HIS A 683 -7.33 11.16 4.95
C HIS A 683 -7.62 10.33 6.21
N GLN A 684 -6.89 9.23 6.41
CA GLN A 684 -6.99 8.42 7.61
C GLN A 684 -6.59 9.24 8.85
N HIS A 685 -5.48 9.99 8.76
CA HIS A 685 -5.07 10.90 9.83
C HIS A 685 -6.11 12.00 10.08
N CYS A 686 -6.76 12.54 9.07
CA CYS A 686 -7.88 13.47 9.23
C CYS A 686 -9.20 12.80 9.70
N ARG A 687 -9.22 11.47 9.91
CA ARG A 687 -10.43 10.67 10.24
C ARG A 687 -11.57 10.81 9.21
N LEU A 688 -11.23 11.02 7.94
CA LEU A 688 -12.19 11.18 6.85
C LEU A 688 -12.56 9.80 6.27
N GLY A 689 -13.39 9.04 6.98
CA GLY A 689 -13.66 7.62 6.69
C GLY A 689 -14.02 7.30 5.23
N GLY A 690 -15.01 7.98 4.65
CA GLY A 690 -15.39 7.79 3.24
C GLY A 690 -14.25 8.10 2.28
N LYS A 691 -13.59 9.25 2.45
CA LYS A 691 -12.45 9.64 1.60
C LYS A 691 -11.21 8.74 1.76
N THR A 692 -11.06 8.12 2.92
CA THR A 692 -9.99 7.14 3.19
C THR A 692 -10.28 5.85 2.44
N HIS A 693 -11.54 5.40 2.47
CA HIS A 693 -11.99 4.22 1.74
C HIS A 693 -11.81 4.40 0.23
N ASP A 694 -12.32 5.51 -0.32
CA ASP A 694 -12.26 5.81 -1.75
C ASP A 694 -10.80 5.90 -2.26
N ALA A 695 -9.91 6.52 -1.48
CA ALA A 695 -8.49 6.60 -1.82
C ALA A 695 -7.81 5.23 -1.81
N GLY A 696 -8.15 4.37 -0.85
CA GLY A 696 -7.63 3.00 -0.79
C GLY A 696 -8.12 2.12 -1.93
N GLU A 697 -9.39 2.24 -2.35
CA GLU A 697 -9.93 1.53 -3.51
C GLU A 697 -9.29 2.00 -4.82
N GLU A 698 -9.08 3.31 -4.99
CA GLU A 698 -8.44 3.84 -6.20
C GLU A 698 -6.97 3.41 -6.27
N GLN A 699 -6.25 3.48 -5.15
CA GLN A 699 -4.90 2.92 -5.04
C GLN A 699 -4.90 1.43 -5.39
N ARG A 700 -5.81 0.64 -4.83
CA ARG A 700 -5.90 -0.80 -5.10
C ARG A 700 -6.18 -1.08 -6.58
N ARG A 701 -7.05 -0.29 -7.22
CA ARG A 701 -7.35 -0.39 -8.66
C ARG A 701 -6.08 -0.17 -9.48
N ILE A 702 -5.37 0.92 -9.23
CA ILE A 702 -4.14 1.25 -9.97
C ILE A 702 -3.05 0.22 -9.68
N ALA A 703 -2.87 -0.24 -8.44
CA ALA A 703 -1.90 -1.26 -8.10
C ALA A 703 -2.19 -2.63 -8.75
N ILE A 704 -3.45 -3.06 -8.77
CA ILE A 704 -3.88 -4.32 -9.42
C ILE A 704 -3.66 -4.21 -10.91
N GLU A 705 -4.05 -3.07 -11.48
CA GLU A 705 -3.75 -2.77 -12.86
C GLU A 705 -2.23 -2.91 -13.02
N GLN A 706 -1.39 -2.11 -12.36
CA GLN A 706 0.06 -2.03 -12.59
C GLN A 706 0.91 -3.22 -12.10
N GLY A 707 0.33 -4.23 -11.43
CA GLY A 707 1.06 -5.36 -10.86
C GLY A 707 1.89 -5.00 -9.62
N PHE A 708 1.53 -3.95 -8.88
CA PHE A 708 2.28 -3.48 -7.72
C PHE A 708 1.81 -4.09 -6.40
N LEU A 709 2.31 -5.27 -6.05
CA LEU A 709 1.88 -6.03 -4.86
C LEU A 709 1.96 -5.24 -3.53
N PHE A 710 3.05 -4.50 -3.32
CA PHE A 710 3.23 -3.66 -2.12
C PHE A 710 2.14 -2.58 -2.01
N TRP A 711 1.85 -1.91 -3.13
CA TRP A 711 0.86 -0.85 -3.16
C TRP A 711 -0.57 -1.39 -3.12
N GLN A 712 -0.82 -2.57 -3.70
CA GLN A 712 -2.10 -3.28 -3.57
C GLN A 712 -2.42 -3.62 -2.11
N ALA A 713 -1.43 -4.11 -1.37
CA ALA A 713 -1.59 -4.42 0.05
C ALA A 713 -1.90 -3.16 0.88
N SER A 714 -1.14 -2.07 0.68
CA SER A 714 -1.42 -0.80 1.39
C SER A 714 -2.74 -0.15 0.98
N GLY A 715 -3.16 -0.22 -0.29
CA GLY A 715 -4.48 0.24 -0.73
C GLY A 715 -5.61 -0.53 -0.06
N THR A 716 -5.45 -1.85 0.11
CA THR A 716 -6.39 -2.70 0.86
C THR A 716 -6.48 -2.28 2.34
N LEU A 717 -5.34 -1.96 2.96
CA LEU A 717 -5.29 -1.46 4.34
C LEU A 717 -6.01 -0.11 4.50
N TYR A 718 -5.82 0.85 3.59
CA TYR A 718 -6.53 2.13 3.65
C TYR A 718 -8.02 2.00 3.34
N SER A 719 -8.38 1.17 2.37
CA SER A 719 -9.79 0.87 2.07
C SER A 719 -10.51 0.34 3.32
N ALA A 720 -9.89 -0.63 4.00
CA ALA A 720 -10.39 -1.19 5.25
C ALA A 720 -10.38 -0.18 6.41
N ALA A 721 -9.34 0.65 6.54
CA ALA A 721 -9.27 1.70 7.56
C ALA A 721 -10.43 2.71 7.41
N GLY A 722 -10.80 3.04 6.18
CA GLY A 722 -11.98 3.87 5.89
C GLY A 722 -13.28 3.23 6.38
N LEU A 723 -13.48 1.92 6.14
CA LEU A 723 -14.62 1.17 6.65
C LEU A 723 -14.68 1.15 8.18
N LEU A 724 -13.53 0.98 8.84
CA LEU A 724 -13.40 1.01 10.30
C LEU A 724 -13.80 2.38 10.87
N LEU A 725 -13.38 3.48 10.22
CA LEU A 725 -13.77 4.84 10.59
C LEU A 725 -15.28 5.10 10.40
N LEU A 726 -15.91 4.46 9.41
CA LEU A 726 -17.35 4.52 9.16
C LEU A 726 -18.18 3.59 10.07
N GLY A 727 -17.54 2.87 11.01
CA GLY A 727 -18.21 1.95 11.93
C GLY A 727 -18.64 0.62 11.31
N ARG A 728 -18.12 0.26 10.13
CA ARG A 728 -18.34 -1.04 9.47
C ARG A 728 -17.34 -2.08 9.99
N THR A 729 -17.36 -2.30 11.30
CA THR A 729 -16.27 -2.97 12.05
C THR A 729 -15.91 -4.37 11.55
N GLU A 730 -16.88 -5.29 11.41
CA GLU A 730 -16.57 -6.68 11.04
C GLU A 730 -16.01 -6.84 9.61
N VAL A 731 -16.57 -6.09 8.66
CA VAL A 731 -16.08 -6.09 7.27
C VAL A 731 -14.70 -5.43 7.21
N GLY A 732 -14.55 -4.29 7.89
CA GLY A 732 -13.28 -3.57 7.97
C GLY A 732 -12.17 -4.41 8.61
N LEU A 733 -12.42 -5.08 9.74
CA LEU A 733 -11.41 -5.91 10.42
C LEU A 733 -10.96 -7.11 9.57
N ARG A 734 -11.89 -7.74 8.85
CA ARG A 734 -11.56 -8.86 7.95
C ARG A 734 -10.64 -8.40 6.82
N GLN A 735 -11.06 -7.35 6.10
CA GLN A 735 -10.28 -6.80 4.98
C GLN A 735 -8.93 -6.23 5.46
N PHE A 736 -8.89 -5.63 6.66
CA PHE A 736 -7.65 -5.09 7.22
C PHE A 736 -6.64 -6.21 7.53
N ARG A 737 -7.09 -7.36 8.04
CA ARG A 737 -6.21 -8.52 8.28
C ARG A 737 -5.67 -9.11 6.99
N GLU A 738 -6.54 -9.29 5.99
CA GLU A 738 -6.12 -9.74 4.66
C GLU A 738 -5.06 -8.80 4.05
N GLY A 739 -5.28 -7.48 4.14
CA GLY A 739 -4.32 -6.48 3.71
C GLY A 739 -3.00 -6.52 4.50
N LEU A 740 -3.06 -6.74 5.82
CA LEU A 740 -1.88 -6.78 6.69
C LEU A 740 -1.02 -8.03 6.42
N ASP A 741 -1.66 -9.19 6.20
CA ASP A 741 -0.97 -10.43 5.87
C ASP A 741 -0.31 -10.33 4.48
N ALA A 742 -1.03 -9.77 3.49
CA ALA A 742 -0.46 -9.47 2.18
C ALA A 742 0.72 -8.48 2.27
N TYR A 743 0.60 -7.44 3.11
CA TYR A 743 1.67 -6.47 3.32
C TYR A 743 2.92 -7.13 3.92
N ARG A 744 2.75 -7.96 4.96
CA ARG A 744 3.86 -8.72 5.58
C ARG A 744 4.50 -9.72 4.62
N ALA A 745 3.71 -10.35 3.73
CA ALA A 745 4.23 -11.28 2.73
C ALA A 745 5.21 -10.62 1.74
N THR A 746 5.15 -9.29 1.57
CA THR A 746 6.15 -8.54 0.77
C THR A 746 7.50 -8.37 1.47
N GLY A 747 7.59 -8.69 2.76
CA GLY A 747 8.78 -8.45 3.59
C GLY A 747 8.94 -7.00 4.07
N ALA A 748 7.98 -6.12 3.79
CA ALA A 748 8.01 -4.73 4.23
C ALA A 748 7.73 -4.58 5.73
N GLY A 749 8.56 -3.77 6.40
CA GLY A 749 8.39 -3.32 7.78
C GLY A 749 8.06 -1.84 7.93
N LEU A 750 8.13 -1.07 6.83
CA LEU A 750 7.83 0.37 6.80
C LEU A 750 6.38 0.66 7.23
N GLY A 751 6.19 1.58 8.17
CA GLY A 751 4.85 1.98 8.63
C GLY A 751 4.05 0.86 9.31
N LEU A 752 4.65 -0.28 9.63
CA LEU A 752 3.92 -1.41 10.23
C LEU A 752 3.38 -1.04 11.63
N SER A 753 4.10 -0.21 12.38
CA SER A 753 3.65 0.33 13.66
C SER A 753 2.36 1.14 13.54
N TYR A 754 2.20 1.87 12.42
CA TYR A 754 1.01 2.64 12.10
C TYR A 754 -0.21 1.76 11.79
N TYR A 755 -0.05 0.76 10.94
CA TYR A 755 -1.15 -0.16 10.62
C TYR A 755 -1.61 -0.96 11.84
N LEU A 756 -0.67 -1.39 12.69
CA LEU A 756 -1.00 -2.05 13.96
C LEU A 756 -1.72 -1.13 14.95
N GLY A 757 -1.41 0.18 14.94
CA GLY A 757 -2.17 1.18 15.69
C GLY A 757 -3.65 1.24 15.27
N ILE A 758 -3.91 1.30 13.96
CA ILE A 758 -5.29 1.27 13.41
C ILE A 758 -6.01 -0.01 13.84
N LEU A 759 -5.35 -1.16 13.70
CA LEU A 759 -5.90 -2.45 14.10
C LEU A 759 -6.21 -2.48 15.61
N GLY A 760 -5.29 -1.99 16.44
CA GLY A 760 -5.46 -1.90 17.89
C GLY A 760 -6.65 -1.03 18.30
N GLU A 761 -6.81 0.13 17.66
CA GLU A 761 -7.97 1.00 17.88
C GLU A 761 -9.29 0.31 17.51
N ALA A 762 -9.34 -0.29 16.33
CA ALA A 762 -10.54 -0.98 15.84
C ALA A 762 -10.93 -2.17 16.73
N LEU A 763 -9.95 -2.97 17.16
CA LEU A 763 -10.17 -4.11 18.06
C LEU A 763 -10.61 -3.65 19.46
N THR A 764 -10.08 -2.53 19.96
CA THR A 764 -10.52 -1.92 21.22
C THR A 764 -12.01 -1.52 21.15
N ARG A 765 -12.42 -0.87 20.06
CA ARG A 765 -13.83 -0.51 19.83
C ARG A 765 -14.74 -1.72 19.64
N ALA A 766 -14.21 -2.83 19.12
CA ALA A 766 -14.91 -4.11 18.97
C ALA A 766 -14.91 -4.96 20.25
N SER A 767 -14.38 -4.44 21.37
CA SER A 767 -14.22 -5.17 22.64
C SER A 767 -13.39 -6.46 22.53
N ARG A 768 -12.48 -6.54 21.55
CA ARG A 768 -11.53 -7.65 21.35
C ARG A 768 -10.19 -7.33 22.02
N PHE A 769 -10.22 -7.14 23.34
CA PHE A 769 -9.14 -6.51 24.12
C PHE A 769 -7.80 -7.25 24.05
N SER A 770 -7.79 -8.58 24.15
CA SER A 770 -6.55 -9.37 24.08
C SER A 770 -5.83 -9.19 22.73
N GLU A 771 -6.58 -9.20 21.62
CA GLU A 771 -6.01 -8.99 20.28
C GLU A 771 -5.56 -7.53 20.08
N ALA A 772 -6.31 -6.56 20.64
CA ALA A 772 -5.91 -5.16 20.63
C ALA A 772 -4.59 -4.93 21.39
N GLN A 773 -4.45 -5.55 22.57
CA GLN A 773 -3.24 -5.48 23.38
C GLN A 773 -2.04 -6.08 22.63
N GLN A 774 -2.21 -7.23 21.98
CA GLN A 774 -1.15 -7.84 21.18
C GLN A 774 -0.70 -6.93 20.04
N ALA A 775 -1.63 -6.34 19.29
CA ALA A 775 -1.33 -5.44 18.19
C ALA A 775 -0.57 -4.17 18.65
N LEU A 776 -1.02 -3.53 19.74
CA LEU A 776 -0.37 -2.32 20.26
C LEU A 776 1.01 -2.61 20.88
N GLN A 777 1.19 -3.75 21.55
CA GLN A 777 2.51 -4.16 22.06
C GLN A 777 3.48 -4.45 20.92
N GLU A 778 3.04 -5.13 19.86
CA GLU A 778 3.86 -5.34 18.67
C GLU A 778 4.25 -3.99 18.04
N ALA A 779 3.30 -3.06 17.90
CA ALA A 779 3.57 -1.73 17.36
C ALA A 779 4.65 -0.98 18.15
N LEU A 780 4.52 -0.93 19.48
CA LEU A 780 5.50 -0.26 20.36
C LEU A 780 6.88 -0.95 20.33
N ALA A 781 6.92 -2.28 20.23
CA ALA A 781 8.18 -3.00 20.08
C ALA A 781 8.88 -2.67 18.74
N LEU A 782 8.10 -2.50 17.66
CA LEU A 782 8.62 -2.07 16.37
C LEU A 782 9.16 -0.64 16.43
N VAL A 783 8.47 0.30 17.09
CA VAL A 783 8.97 1.68 17.28
C VAL A 783 10.37 1.67 17.90
N GLU A 784 10.59 0.90 18.96
CA GLU A 784 11.90 0.84 19.63
C GLU A 784 12.97 0.13 18.80
N LYS A 785 12.59 -0.95 18.11
CA LYS A 785 13.50 -1.70 17.23
C LYS A 785 13.98 -0.88 16.04
N ASN A 786 13.03 -0.21 15.37
CA ASN A 786 13.23 0.44 14.08
C ASN A 786 13.60 1.93 14.21
N ASP A 787 13.39 2.53 15.38
CA ASP A 787 13.45 3.99 15.60
C ASP A 787 12.44 4.76 14.72
N GLU A 788 11.34 4.11 14.36
CA GLU A 788 10.20 4.66 13.63
C GLU A 788 9.22 5.31 14.62
N ARG A 789 9.38 6.61 14.88
CA ARG A 789 8.70 7.29 16.00
C ARG A 789 7.47 8.10 15.62
N PHE A 790 7.14 8.28 14.34
CA PHE A 790 6.07 9.19 13.91
C PHE A 790 4.67 8.88 14.49
N GLN A 791 4.39 7.63 14.88
CA GLN A 791 3.16 7.21 15.56
C GLN A 791 3.28 7.00 17.08
N GLU A 792 4.47 7.16 17.66
CA GLU A 792 4.73 6.78 19.06
C GLU A 792 3.74 7.45 20.03
N ALA A 793 3.43 8.74 19.82
CA ALA A 793 2.45 9.45 20.64
C ALA A 793 1.05 8.85 20.55
N GLU A 794 0.59 8.50 19.35
CA GLU A 794 -0.75 7.94 19.13
C GLU A 794 -0.86 6.52 19.69
N LEU A 795 0.19 5.69 19.56
CA LEU A 795 0.22 4.34 20.14
C LEU A 795 0.08 4.38 21.67
N HIS A 796 0.77 5.30 22.36
CA HIS A 796 0.60 5.49 23.79
C HIS A 796 -0.80 5.98 24.16
N ARG A 797 -1.41 6.86 23.36
CA ARG A 797 -2.81 7.27 23.57
C ARG A 797 -3.76 6.08 23.43
N LEU A 798 -3.62 5.29 22.37
CA LEU A 798 -4.45 4.10 22.10
C LEU A 798 -4.30 3.05 23.21
N GLN A 799 -3.11 2.87 23.76
CA GLN A 799 -2.90 2.01 24.93
C GLN A 799 -3.70 2.50 26.15
N GLY A 800 -3.77 3.83 26.36
CA GLY A 800 -4.60 4.42 27.41
C GLY A 800 -6.10 4.20 27.20
N GLU A 801 -6.57 4.36 25.95
CA GLU A 801 -7.97 4.08 25.59
C GLU A 801 -8.34 2.60 25.79
N LEU A 802 -7.44 1.68 25.43
CA LEU A 802 -7.61 0.24 25.66
C LEU A 802 -7.79 -0.07 27.15
N LEU A 803 -6.93 0.49 28.01
CA LEU A 803 -6.99 0.28 29.46
C LEU A 803 -8.31 0.79 30.08
N LEU A 804 -8.83 1.93 29.58
CA LEU A 804 -10.13 2.43 30.01
C LEU A 804 -11.28 1.56 29.49
N ALA A 805 -11.19 1.05 28.27
CA ALA A 805 -12.24 0.24 27.67
C ALA A 805 -12.34 -1.17 28.27
N GLU A 806 -11.20 -1.79 28.62
CA GLU A 806 -11.15 -3.15 29.16
C GLU A 806 -11.51 -3.22 30.64
N ALA A 807 -10.97 -2.32 31.46
CA ALA A 807 -11.02 -2.43 32.92
C ALA A 807 -11.34 -1.12 33.66
N ASP A 808 -11.59 -0.02 32.94
CA ASP A 808 -11.67 1.35 33.48
C ASP A 808 -10.46 1.70 34.38
N ASP A 809 -9.25 1.23 34.01
CA ASP A 809 -8.05 1.43 34.83
C ASP A 809 -7.49 2.85 34.66
N GLN A 810 -8.03 3.78 35.44
CA GLN A 810 -7.85 5.21 35.25
C GLN A 810 -6.41 5.69 35.47
N ALA A 811 -5.69 5.13 36.45
CA ALA A 811 -4.35 5.64 36.79
C ALA A 811 -3.28 5.26 35.75
N PRO A 812 -3.20 4.01 35.25
CA PRO A 812 -2.36 3.64 34.12
C PRO A 812 -2.77 4.34 32.83
N ALA A 813 -4.07 4.48 32.55
CA ALA A 813 -4.55 5.22 31.39
C ALA A 813 -4.09 6.70 31.42
N GLU A 814 -4.17 7.37 32.58
CA GLU A 814 -3.65 8.73 32.72
C GLU A 814 -2.13 8.81 32.46
N ARG A 815 -1.34 7.82 32.91
CA ARG A 815 0.10 7.76 32.59
C ARG A 815 0.34 7.61 31.09
N CYS A 816 -0.42 6.75 30.41
CA CYS A 816 -0.36 6.58 28.96
C CYS A 816 -0.67 7.90 28.23
N PHE A 817 -1.73 8.62 28.60
CA PHE A 817 -2.06 9.91 27.98
C PHE A 817 -1.02 10.99 28.25
N ARG A 818 -0.46 11.07 29.46
CA ARG A 818 0.63 12.01 29.76
C ARG A 818 1.88 11.70 28.93
N ARG A 819 2.24 10.43 28.81
CA ARG A 819 3.36 9.99 27.97
C ARG A 819 3.13 10.35 26.50
N ALA A 820 1.92 10.13 25.98
CA ALA A 820 1.54 10.54 24.63
C ALA A 820 1.70 12.06 24.41
N ILE A 821 1.27 12.89 25.38
CA ILE A 821 1.44 14.35 25.32
C ILE A 821 2.92 14.76 25.35
N GLU A 822 3.73 14.13 26.20
CA GLU A 822 5.17 14.40 26.28
C GLU A 822 5.87 14.11 24.95
N ILE A 823 5.58 12.96 24.33
CA ILE A 823 6.14 12.58 23.04
C ILE A 823 5.64 13.52 21.95
N ALA A 824 4.34 13.80 21.88
CA ALA A 824 3.77 14.71 20.89
C ALA A 824 4.42 16.11 20.94
N ARG A 825 4.69 16.62 22.15
CA ARG A 825 5.41 17.89 22.33
C ARG A 825 6.86 17.81 21.89
N ALA A 826 7.57 16.71 22.20
CA ALA A 826 8.94 16.49 21.74
C ALA A 826 9.02 16.46 20.20
N GLN A 827 8.03 15.84 19.55
CA GLN A 827 7.86 15.81 18.10
C GLN A 827 7.31 17.11 17.51
N ARG A 828 6.86 18.05 18.36
CA ARG A 828 6.11 19.25 17.98
C ARG A 828 4.83 18.95 17.18
N SER A 829 4.25 17.76 17.34
CA SER A 829 3.00 17.39 16.69
C SER A 829 1.81 17.93 17.47
N ARG A 830 1.20 18.99 16.94
CA ARG A 830 -0.01 19.60 17.51
C ARG A 830 -1.23 18.71 17.33
N ALA A 831 -1.30 17.96 16.23
CA ALA A 831 -2.40 17.02 15.98
C ALA A 831 -2.43 15.86 16.99
N TRP A 832 -1.27 15.21 17.25
CA TRP A 832 -1.18 14.18 18.29
C TRP A 832 -1.39 14.73 19.70
N GLU A 833 -0.86 15.92 19.99
CA GLU A 833 -1.10 16.54 21.29
C GLU A 833 -2.59 16.81 21.52
N LEU A 834 -3.34 17.25 20.49
CA LEU A 834 -4.77 17.48 20.59
C LEU A 834 -5.54 16.20 20.96
N ARG A 835 -5.30 15.10 20.25
CA ARG A 835 -5.96 13.81 20.54
C ARG A 835 -5.65 13.31 21.94
N ALA A 836 -4.39 13.35 22.34
CA ALA A 836 -3.98 12.89 23.66
C ALA A 836 -4.58 13.77 24.78
N ARG A 837 -4.64 15.10 24.58
CA ARG A 837 -5.29 16.01 25.52
C ARG A 837 -6.80 15.84 25.58
N MET A 838 -7.49 15.56 24.47
CA MET A 838 -8.92 15.25 24.50
C MET A 838 -9.19 13.99 25.33
N SER A 839 -8.39 12.94 25.13
CA SER A 839 -8.51 11.67 25.86
C SER A 839 -8.30 11.89 27.37
N LEU A 840 -7.26 12.65 27.73
CA LEU A 840 -6.99 13.05 29.13
C LEU A 840 -8.09 13.97 29.71
N ALA A 841 -8.64 14.88 28.91
CA ALA A 841 -9.70 15.78 29.35
C ALA A 841 -10.99 15.02 29.68
N ARG A 842 -11.38 14.04 28.86
CA ARG A 842 -12.51 13.14 29.14
C ARG A 842 -12.29 12.34 30.43
N LEU A 843 -11.08 11.80 30.64
CA LEU A 843 -10.74 11.09 31.88
C LEU A 843 -10.83 12.02 33.11
N ARG A 844 -10.30 13.23 33.00
CA ARG A 844 -10.35 14.23 34.08
C ARG A 844 -11.77 14.70 34.39
N GLN A 845 -12.62 14.84 33.39
CA GLN A 845 -14.05 15.12 33.56
C GLN A 845 -14.71 14.02 34.41
N ARG A 846 -14.49 12.75 34.09
CA ARG A 846 -15.00 11.60 34.89
C ARG A 846 -14.50 11.62 36.34
N GLN A 847 -13.33 12.19 36.59
CA GLN A 847 -12.72 12.33 37.91
C GLN A 847 -13.13 13.62 38.65
N GLY A 848 -14.05 14.41 38.11
CA GLY A 848 -14.48 15.69 38.70
C GLY A 848 -13.45 16.83 38.56
N ARG A 849 -12.43 16.66 37.71
CA ARG A 849 -11.37 17.65 37.44
C ARG A 849 -11.64 18.45 36.16
N SER A 850 -12.90 18.81 35.91
CA SER A 850 -13.35 19.47 34.68
C SER A 850 -12.68 20.83 34.46
N GLU A 851 -12.36 21.59 35.51
CA GLU A 851 -11.69 22.89 35.37
C GLU A 851 -10.24 22.77 34.85
N GLU A 852 -9.49 21.79 35.38
CA GLU A 852 -8.14 21.48 34.89
C GLU A 852 -8.19 21.00 33.44
N ALA A 853 -9.17 20.17 33.10
CA ALA A 853 -9.41 19.68 31.74
C ALA A 853 -9.71 20.83 30.78
N PHE A 854 -10.62 21.74 31.17
CA PHE A 854 -11.01 22.90 30.38
C PHE A 854 -9.82 23.83 30.12
N ARG A 855 -9.07 24.21 31.16
CA ARG A 855 -7.90 25.09 31.03
C ARG A 855 -6.84 24.49 30.12
N ALA A 856 -6.53 23.20 30.31
CA ALA A 856 -5.52 22.51 29.52
C ALA A 856 -5.93 22.37 28.04
N LEU A 857 -7.18 21.99 27.75
CA LEU A 857 -7.63 21.83 26.36
C LEU A 857 -7.78 23.19 25.66
N THR A 858 -8.32 24.21 26.35
CA THR A 858 -8.47 25.58 25.79
C THR A 858 -7.14 26.15 25.35
N ALA A 859 -6.09 26.03 26.17
CA ALA A 859 -4.77 26.58 25.85
C ALA A 859 -4.14 25.99 24.58
N LEU A 860 -4.43 24.72 24.26
CA LEU A 860 -3.96 24.09 23.03
C LEU A 860 -4.88 24.46 21.85
N PHE A 861 -6.20 24.38 22.05
CA PHE A 861 -7.22 24.64 21.03
C PHE A 861 -7.10 26.07 20.47
N SER A 862 -6.85 27.07 21.34
CA SER A 862 -6.71 28.47 20.94
C SER A 862 -5.50 28.76 20.04
N GLY A 863 -4.52 27.86 19.99
CA GLY A 863 -3.37 28.02 19.10
C GLY A 863 -3.63 27.59 17.66
N PHE A 864 -4.72 26.85 17.38
CA PHE A 864 -5.02 26.39 16.01
C PHE A 864 -5.58 27.55 15.19
N THR A 865 -5.18 27.64 13.93
CA THR A 865 -5.56 28.75 13.03
C THR A 865 -6.44 28.29 11.87
N GLU A 866 -6.49 26.98 11.58
CA GLU A 866 -7.26 26.38 10.49
C GLU A 866 -7.73 24.96 10.88
N GLY A 867 -8.57 24.35 10.05
CA GLY A 867 -9.01 22.96 10.21
C GLY A 867 -10.16 22.77 11.21
N PHE A 868 -10.89 23.82 11.55
CA PHE A 868 -11.99 23.77 12.53
C PHE A 868 -13.16 22.86 12.13
N GLU A 869 -13.29 22.55 10.83
CA GLU A 869 -14.29 21.61 10.31
C GLU A 869 -13.81 20.14 10.37
N MET A 870 -12.54 19.90 10.71
CA MET A 870 -12.00 18.54 10.79
C MET A 870 -12.55 17.80 12.02
N PRO A 871 -12.76 16.46 11.93
CA PRO A 871 -13.36 15.68 13.01
C PRO A 871 -12.74 15.90 14.40
N ASP A 872 -11.41 15.95 14.51
CA ASP A 872 -10.74 16.15 15.80
C ASP A 872 -10.99 17.55 16.39
N MET A 873 -11.12 18.59 15.55
CA MET A 873 -11.40 19.95 16.02
C MET A 873 -12.88 20.10 16.41
N VAL A 874 -13.78 19.45 15.68
CA VAL A 874 -15.21 19.38 16.04
C VAL A 874 -15.39 18.66 17.37
N ASP A 875 -14.75 17.51 17.56
CA ASP A 875 -14.76 16.75 18.81
C ASP A 875 -14.18 17.57 19.98
N ALA A 876 -13.08 18.30 19.74
CA ALA A 876 -12.47 19.17 20.75
C ALA A 876 -13.38 20.35 21.14
N ALA A 877 -14.02 20.98 20.17
CA ALA A 877 -14.96 22.09 20.40
C ALA A 877 -16.21 21.62 21.16
N ALA A 878 -16.74 20.44 20.83
CA ALA A 878 -17.85 19.82 21.56
C ALA A 878 -17.46 19.54 23.02
N LEU A 879 -16.29 18.94 23.26
CA LEU A 879 -15.79 18.66 24.61
C LEU A 879 -15.54 19.94 25.41
N LEU A 880 -14.99 20.99 24.81
CA LEU A 880 -14.84 22.29 25.45
C LEU A 880 -16.18 22.92 25.84
N LYS A 881 -17.20 22.79 24.99
CA LYS A 881 -18.56 23.26 25.29
C LYS A 881 -19.18 22.51 26.47
N GLU A 882 -19.01 21.19 26.53
CA GLU A 882 -19.48 20.36 27.65
C GLU A 882 -18.80 20.76 28.97
N LEU A 883 -17.46 20.83 28.98
CA LEU A 883 -16.68 21.25 30.14
C LEU A 883 -17.01 22.69 30.59
N GLY A 884 -17.25 23.60 29.63
CA GLY A 884 -17.66 24.97 29.91
C GLY A 884 -19.06 25.06 30.54
N ASN A 885 -20.01 24.27 30.05
CA ASN A 885 -21.37 24.21 30.62
C ASN A 885 -21.36 23.66 32.06
N GLU A 886 -20.58 22.61 32.34
CA GLU A 886 -20.41 22.08 33.70
C GLU A 886 -19.83 23.14 34.63
N ARG A 887 -18.79 23.85 34.19
CA ARG A 887 -18.20 24.95 34.95
C ARG A 887 -19.22 26.05 35.26
N MET A 888 -20.00 26.47 34.26
CA MET A 888 -21.02 27.51 34.45
C MET A 888 -22.10 27.08 35.44
N ARG A 889 -22.52 25.81 35.41
CA ARG A 889 -23.46 25.25 36.40
C ARG A 889 -22.86 25.26 37.80
N ALA A 890 -21.60 24.85 37.96
CA ALA A 890 -20.92 24.86 39.26
C ALA A 890 -20.77 26.28 39.84
N GLU A 891 -20.48 27.28 38.99
CA GLU A 891 -20.43 28.69 39.40
C GLU A 891 -21.81 29.22 39.84
N LEU A 892 -22.90 28.83 39.14
CA LEU A 892 -24.27 29.20 39.48
C LEU A 892 -24.74 28.59 40.80
N GLU A 893 -24.44 27.31 41.08
CA GLU A 893 -24.75 26.65 42.35
C GLU A 893 -24.10 27.37 43.56
N GLY A 894 -22.87 27.87 43.38
CA GLY A 894 -22.20 28.70 44.38
C GLY A 894 -22.96 29.99 44.68
N GLY A 895 -23.53 30.64 43.65
CA GLY A 895 -24.35 31.84 43.77
C GLY A 895 -25.64 31.60 44.58
N VAL A 896 -26.33 30.48 44.35
CA VAL A 896 -27.55 30.10 45.09
C VAL A 896 -27.26 29.93 46.58
N LYS A 897 -26.17 29.22 46.91
CA LYS A 897 -25.76 29.01 48.30
C LYS A 897 -25.46 30.32 49.03
N TYR A 898 -24.90 31.31 48.32
CA TYR A 898 -24.63 32.63 48.88
C TYR A 898 -25.92 33.40 49.20
N VAL A 899 -26.88 33.46 48.26
CA VAL A 899 -28.17 34.14 48.46
C VAL A 899 -28.94 33.54 49.64
N LEU A 900 -29.04 32.21 49.71
CA LEU A 900 -29.67 31.53 50.84
C LEU A 900 -28.94 31.77 52.17
N GLY A 901 -27.61 31.90 52.13
CA GLY A 901 -26.80 32.21 53.31
C GLY A 901 -26.97 33.63 53.86
N CYS A 902 -27.53 34.56 53.08
CA CYS A 902 -27.84 35.91 53.55
C CYS A 902 -29.10 35.94 54.44
N ILE A 903 -30.02 34.99 54.26
CA ILE A 903 -31.26 34.92 55.03
C ILE A 903 -30.95 34.51 56.49
N PRO A 904 -31.44 35.24 57.52
CA PRO A 904 -31.18 34.91 58.92
C PRO A 904 -31.79 33.54 59.33
N PRO A 905 -31.14 32.79 60.23
CA PRO A 905 -31.76 31.58 60.78
C PRO A 905 -33.03 31.92 61.59
N PRO A 906 -33.99 30.99 61.74
CA PRO A 906 -35.21 31.23 62.51
C PRO A 906 -34.93 31.77 63.91
N LEU A 907 -35.70 32.78 64.32
CA LEU A 907 -35.61 33.41 65.63
C LEU A 907 -36.58 32.71 66.60
N ARG A 908 -36.17 32.55 67.86
CA ARG A 908 -37.00 32.00 68.96
C ARG A 908 -36.90 32.90 70.19
N GLY A 909 -38.00 33.11 70.91
CA GLY A 909 -38.06 33.95 72.11
C GLY A 909 -39.39 34.71 72.21
N ALA A 910 -39.36 35.90 72.81
CA ALA A 910 -40.55 36.77 72.96
C ALA A 910 -41.27 37.09 71.62
N VAL A 911 -40.52 37.04 70.52
CA VAL A 911 -41.05 36.90 69.18
C VAL A 911 -40.32 35.75 68.50
N SER A 912 -41.06 34.76 68.02
CA SER A 912 -40.53 33.66 67.24
C SER A 912 -40.78 33.93 65.76
N VAL A 913 -39.72 34.02 64.96
CA VAL A 913 -39.81 34.29 63.52
C VAL A 913 -39.32 33.07 62.74
N ASP A 914 -40.15 32.59 61.84
CA ASP A 914 -39.83 31.52 60.90
C ASP A 914 -40.11 31.98 59.48
N TRP A 915 -39.58 31.26 58.49
CA TRP A 915 -39.72 31.66 57.10
C TRP A 915 -39.65 30.48 56.15
N ARG A 916 -40.13 30.69 54.92
CA ARG A 916 -40.00 29.75 53.82
C ARG A 916 -39.70 30.52 52.53
N TYR A 917 -38.67 30.08 51.82
CA TYR A 917 -38.22 30.67 50.56
C TYR A 917 -37.95 29.58 49.53
N ILE A 918 -38.61 29.65 48.37
CA ILE A 918 -38.43 28.70 47.26
C ILE A 918 -38.36 29.53 45.97
N PRO A 919 -37.20 29.63 45.32
CA PRO A 919 -37.05 30.44 44.12
C PRO A 919 -37.77 29.80 42.92
N SER A 920 -38.33 30.63 42.06
CA SER A 920 -38.98 30.21 40.80
C SER A 920 -38.00 29.75 39.72
N SER A 921 -36.75 30.24 39.77
CA SER A 921 -35.67 29.92 38.84
C SER A 921 -34.38 29.57 39.60
N THR A 922 -33.25 29.36 38.92
CA THR A 922 -31.97 29.07 39.58
C THR A 922 -31.60 30.13 40.64
N LEU A 923 -31.95 31.40 40.41
CA LEU A 923 -31.75 32.51 41.35
C LEU A 923 -33.00 33.40 41.38
N GLY A 924 -33.61 33.59 42.54
CA GLY A 924 -34.79 34.42 42.73
C GLY A 924 -34.49 35.90 43.01
N GLY A 925 -35.47 36.76 42.79
CA GLY A 925 -35.41 38.19 43.07
C GLY A 925 -35.75 38.53 44.53
N ASP A 926 -36.40 37.62 45.25
CA ASP A 926 -36.85 37.88 46.62
C ASP A 926 -35.73 37.75 47.65
N THR A 927 -35.81 38.54 48.72
CA THR A 927 -34.99 38.36 49.92
C THR A 927 -35.78 38.78 51.15
N LEU A 928 -35.62 38.02 52.23
CA LEU A 928 -36.29 38.27 53.50
C LEU A 928 -35.26 38.47 54.62
N GLY A 929 -35.63 39.23 55.65
CA GLY A 929 -34.76 39.47 56.79
C GLY A 929 -35.47 39.93 58.04
N PHE A 930 -34.89 39.59 59.18
CA PHE A 930 -35.32 40.04 60.49
C PHE A 930 -34.11 40.09 61.43
N HIS A 931 -34.05 41.11 62.28
CA HIS A 931 -32.98 41.29 63.26
C HIS A 931 -33.39 42.31 64.33
N TRP A 932 -32.83 42.15 65.53
CA TRP A 932 -32.99 43.11 66.61
C TRP A 932 -32.18 44.37 66.29
N LEU A 933 -32.84 45.53 66.28
CA LEU A 933 -32.18 46.84 66.20
C LEU A 933 -31.58 47.23 67.55
N ASP A 934 -32.27 46.85 68.62
CA ASP A 934 -31.86 46.92 70.02
C ASP A 934 -32.68 45.88 70.82
N PRO A 935 -32.50 45.75 72.16
CA PRO A 935 -33.25 44.77 72.95
C PRO A 935 -34.79 44.92 72.98
N ASP A 936 -35.35 46.05 72.53
CA ASP A 936 -36.79 46.33 72.55
C ASP A 936 -37.41 46.40 71.14
N HIS A 937 -36.61 46.51 70.08
CA HIS A 937 -37.09 46.72 68.70
C HIS A 937 -36.63 45.61 67.74
N LEU A 938 -37.57 44.85 67.19
CA LEU A 938 -37.33 43.84 66.16
C LEU A 938 -37.75 44.37 64.78
N ALA A 939 -36.81 44.44 63.84
CA ALA A 939 -37.12 44.76 62.45
C ALA A 939 -37.43 43.47 61.66
N LEU A 940 -38.45 43.51 60.78
CA LEU A 940 -38.80 42.46 59.82
C LEU A 940 -39.04 43.08 58.45
N TYR A 941 -38.58 42.43 57.38
CA TYR A 941 -38.81 42.89 56.02
C TYR A 941 -38.77 41.79 54.98
N LEU A 942 -39.52 41.99 53.90
CA LEU A 942 -39.49 41.19 52.68
C LEU A 942 -39.34 42.12 51.48
N ILE A 943 -38.36 41.85 50.65
CA ILE A 943 -38.03 42.57 49.42
C ILE A 943 -38.30 41.63 48.25
N ASP A 944 -38.94 42.15 47.22
CA ASP A 944 -39.14 41.46 45.94
C ASP A 944 -38.62 42.38 44.82
N VAL A 945 -37.67 41.90 44.03
CA VAL A 945 -37.04 42.64 42.93
C VAL A 945 -37.54 42.10 41.60
N THR A 946 -37.96 43.00 40.72
CA THR A 946 -38.51 42.60 39.42
C THR A 946 -37.59 41.75 38.54
N GLY A 947 -38.20 40.66 38.04
CA GLY A 947 -37.57 39.64 37.21
C GLY A 947 -36.73 38.65 38.02
N HIS A 948 -36.28 37.58 37.39
CA HIS A 948 -35.50 36.53 38.03
C HIS A 948 -34.06 36.46 37.46
N GLY A 949 -33.13 35.81 38.17
CA GLY A 949 -31.73 35.64 37.76
C GLY A 949 -30.72 36.49 38.56
N LEU A 950 -29.46 36.45 38.14
CA LEU A 950 -28.33 36.99 38.90
C LEU A 950 -28.48 38.48 39.24
N ASP A 951 -28.92 39.31 38.30
CA ASP A 951 -29.03 40.76 38.50
C ASP A 951 -30.09 41.13 39.55
N SER A 952 -31.23 40.41 39.58
CA SER A 952 -32.26 40.61 40.61
C SER A 952 -31.78 40.16 41.97
N ALA A 953 -31.20 38.95 42.04
CA ALA A 953 -30.69 38.36 43.27
C ALA A 953 -29.55 39.18 43.90
N MET A 954 -28.65 39.74 43.10
CA MET A 954 -27.57 40.59 43.60
C MET A 954 -28.10 41.93 44.13
N LEU A 955 -29.12 42.50 43.49
CA LEU A 955 -29.75 43.74 43.94
C LEU A 955 -30.50 43.54 45.26
N SER A 956 -31.28 42.47 45.40
CA SER A 956 -32.03 42.14 46.63
C SER A 956 -31.10 41.85 47.81
N VAL A 957 -30.02 41.08 47.61
CA VAL A 957 -28.99 40.83 48.63
C VAL A 957 -28.27 42.12 49.04
N THR A 958 -28.00 43.02 48.09
CA THR A 958 -27.37 44.32 48.40
C THR A 958 -28.28 45.16 49.31
N MET A 959 -29.57 45.25 48.98
CA MET A 959 -30.56 45.94 49.82
C MET A 959 -30.68 45.31 51.20
N HIS A 960 -30.79 43.99 51.27
CA HIS A 960 -30.82 43.24 52.54
C HIS A 960 -29.61 43.58 53.42
N ASN A 961 -28.40 43.55 52.86
CA ASN A 961 -27.18 43.86 53.62
C ASN A 961 -27.13 45.31 54.10
N VAL A 962 -27.60 46.27 53.29
CA VAL A 962 -27.67 47.68 53.68
C VAL A 962 -28.65 47.89 54.85
N ILE A 963 -29.80 47.21 54.82
CA ILE A 963 -30.79 47.25 55.91
C ILE A 963 -30.23 46.58 57.16
N ARG A 964 -29.73 45.34 57.04
CA ARG A 964 -29.20 44.54 58.16
C ARG A 964 -28.01 45.21 58.85
N ALA A 965 -27.14 45.90 58.11
CA ALA A 965 -26.01 46.62 58.66
C ALA A 965 -26.38 48.00 59.25
N GLY A 966 -27.65 48.41 59.17
CA GLY A 966 -28.08 49.75 59.60
C GLY A 966 -27.36 50.89 58.85
N SER A 967 -26.95 50.64 57.61
CA SER A 967 -26.01 51.51 56.87
C SER A 967 -26.70 52.60 56.03
N LEU A 968 -28.01 52.76 56.17
CA LEU A 968 -28.80 53.82 55.54
C LEU A 968 -28.52 55.17 56.23
N ARG A 969 -27.53 55.90 55.72
CA ARG A 969 -27.14 57.21 56.28
C ARG A 969 -28.31 58.18 56.31
N GLY A 970 -28.62 58.67 57.51
CA GLY A 970 -29.67 59.67 57.75
C GLY A 970 -31.07 59.11 57.96
N ALA A 971 -31.24 57.79 57.99
CA ALA A 971 -32.48 57.14 58.39
C ALA A 971 -32.34 56.51 59.78
N ASP A 972 -33.32 56.73 60.65
CA ASP A 972 -33.49 55.93 61.86
C ASP A 972 -34.13 54.60 61.48
N MET A 973 -33.41 53.49 61.70
CA MET A 973 -33.89 52.14 61.35
C MET A 973 -35.16 51.73 62.10
N LYS A 974 -35.50 52.43 63.20
CA LYS A 974 -36.76 52.23 63.95
C LYS A 974 -37.97 52.89 63.30
N ARG A 975 -37.77 53.76 62.30
CA ARG A 975 -38.81 54.54 61.62
C ARG A 975 -39.00 54.04 60.18
N PRO A 976 -39.99 53.16 59.92
CA PRO A 976 -40.20 52.53 58.61
C PRO A 976 -40.27 53.52 57.43
N GLU A 977 -40.91 54.67 57.63
CA GLU A 977 -41.04 55.72 56.61
C GLU A 977 -39.68 56.31 56.18
N GLN A 978 -38.74 56.44 57.12
CA GLN A 978 -37.40 56.95 56.83
C GLN A 978 -36.56 55.90 56.11
N VAL A 979 -36.69 54.63 56.52
CA VAL A 979 -36.01 53.50 55.90
C VAL A 979 -36.42 53.36 54.44
N LEU A 980 -37.73 53.36 54.15
CA LEU A 980 -38.23 53.26 52.77
C LEU A 980 -37.84 54.48 51.94
N ALA A 981 -38.01 55.70 52.45
CA ALA A 981 -37.60 56.91 51.72
C ALA A 981 -36.11 56.85 51.32
N LYS A 982 -35.25 56.44 52.26
CA LYS A 982 -33.80 56.33 52.00
C LYS A 982 -33.44 55.18 51.07
N LEU A 983 -34.12 54.04 51.17
CA LEU A 983 -33.95 52.94 50.23
C LEU A 983 -34.33 53.35 48.82
N ASN A 984 -35.47 54.04 48.65
CA ASN A 984 -35.90 54.56 47.35
C ASN A 984 -34.85 55.53 46.80
N GLU A 985 -34.37 56.50 47.58
CA GLU A 985 -33.32 57.43 47.13
C GLU A 985 -32.03 56.74 46.69
N THR A 986 -31.63 55.69 47.41
CA THR A 986 -30.35 55.00 47.24
C THR A 986 -30.39 54.03 46.05
N PHE A 987 -31.48 53.29 45.87
CA PHE A 987 -31.61 52.25 44.85
C PHE A 987 -32.59 52.69 43.77
N GLN A 988 -32.09 53.39 42.75
CA GLN A 988 -32.89 53.85 41.62
C GLN A 988 -32.76 52.91 40.42
N GLY A 989 -33.88 52.52 39.82
CA GLY A 989 -33.91 51.53 38.75
C GLY A 989 -33.07 51.93 37.53
N ALA A 990 -32.99 53.21 37.20
CA ALA A 990 -32.11 53.72 36.13
C ALA A 990 -30.62 53.35 36.33
N GLN A 991 -30.19 53.04 37.55
CA GLN A 991 -28.82 52.63 37.88
C GLN A 991 -28.65 51.10 37.92
N HIS A 992 -29.75 50.35 37.84
CA HIS A 992 -29.80 48.90 38.03
C HIS A 992 -30.64 48.23 36.92
N GLY A 993 -30.38 48.58 35.66
CA GLY A 993 -31.03 47.93 34.51
C GLY A 993 -32.55 48.16 34.42
N TYR A 994 -33.03 49.31 34.93
CA TYR A 994 -34.46 49.65 35.06
C TYR A 994 -35.27 48.71 35.96
N LYS A 995 -34.60 47.93 36.82
CA LYS A 995 -35.26 47.12 37.84
C LYS A 995 -35.86 48.00 38.93
N PHE A 996 -37.09 47.70 39.29
CA PHE A 996 -37.78 48.24 40.46
C PHE A 996 -38.07 47.11 41.44
N PHE A 997 -38.41 47.45 42.68
CA PHE A 997 -38.61 46.48 43.74
C PHE A 997 -39.78 46.86 44.63
N THR A 998 -40.38 45.87 45.27
CA THR A 998 -41.36 46.05 46.32
C THR A 998 -40.71 45.72 47.67
N ILE A 999 -41.15 46.38 48.74
CA ILE A 999 -40.69 46.06 50.10
C ILE A 999 -41.80 46.29 51.12
N TRP A 1000 -41.91 45.38 52.08
CA TRP A 1000 -42.61 45.61 53.34
C TRP A 1000 -41.57 45.67 54.46
N TYR A 1001 -41.57 46.72 55.29
CA TYR A 1001 -40.64 46.89 56.41
C TYR A 1001 -41.42 47.26 57.67
N GLY A 1002 -41.24 46.47 58.73
CA GLY A 1002 -41.90 46.65 60.02
C GLY A 1002 -40.93 46.60 61.18
N VAL A 1003 -41.23 47.35 62.24
CA VAL A 1003 -40.49 47.41 63.50
C VAL A 1003 -41.47 47.14 64.63
N TYR A 1004 -41.29 46.01 65.31
CA TYR A 1004 -42.06 45.63 66.48
C TYR A 1004 -41.36 46.08 67.76
N GLN A 1005 -42.04 46.87 68.58
CA GLN A 1005 -41.59 47.28 69.90
C GLN A 1005 -42.19 46.34 70.97
N VAL A 1006 -41.34 45.61 71.68
CA VAL A 1006 -41.76 44.57 72.63
C VAL A 1006 -42.48 45.17 73.84
N SER A 1007 -41.92 46.22 74.44
CA SER A 1007 -42.46 46.88 75.63
C SER A 1007 -43.85 47.51 75.41
N ALA A 1008 -44.07 48.08 74.23
CA ALA A 1008 -45.33 48.72 73.86
C ALA A 1008 -46.32 47.78 73.15
N ARG A 1009 -45.87 46.60 72.71
CA ARG A 1009 -46.61 45.66 71.85
C ARG A 1009 -47.20 46.35 70.62
N GLN A 1010 -46.39 47.22 70.00
CA GLN A 1010 -46.76 48.00 68.81
C GLN A 1010 -45.90 47.58 67.62
N LEU A 1011 -46.53 47.38 66.48
CA LEU A 1011 -45.87 47.19 65.18
C LEU A 1011 -46.04 48.44 64.34
N ALA A 1012 -44.95 49.18 64.13
CA ALA A 1012 -44.89 50.24 63.14
C ALA A 1012 -44.42 49.65 61.80
N TYR A 1013 -45.07 49.97 60.68
CA TYR A 1013 -44.69 49.45 59.37
C TYR A 1013 -44.94 50.45 58.25
N ALA A 1014 -44.20 50.29 57.16
CA ALA A 1014 -44.43 50.96 55.89
C ALA A 1014 -44.15 49.98 54.74
N ALA A 1015 -44.84 50.15 53.61
CA ALA A 1015 -44.66 49.31 52.44
C ALA A 1015 -44.60 50.14 51.16
N GLY A 1016 -43.72 49.76 50.26
CA GLY A 1016 -43.59 50.33 48.92
C GLY A 1016 -43.98 49.30 47.87
N GLY A 1017 -45.20 49.39 47.33
CA GLY A 1017 -45.73 48.52 46.28
C GLY A 1017 -45.92 47.04 46.67
N HIS A 1018 -45.56 46.63 47.89
CA HIS A 1018 -45.59 45.24 48.34
C HIS A 1018 -47.01 44.80 48.74
N PRO A 1019 -47.34 43.50 48.72
CA PRO A 1019 -48.62 43.00 49.22
C PRO A 1019 -48.88 43.35 50.69
N ALA A 1020 -50.16 43.41 51.05
CA ALA A 1020 -50.58 43.67 52.43
C ALA A 1020 -50.17 42.50 53.34
N ALA A 1021 -49.50 42.79 54.45
CA ALA A 1021 -49.19 41.78 55.46
C ALA A 1021 -50.47 41.37 56.21
N VAL A 1022 -50.52 40.12 56.67
CA VAL A 1022 -51.70 39.53 57.31
C VAL A 1022 -51.43 39.28 58.79
N VAL A 1023 -52.29 39.79 59.66
CA VAL A 1023 -52.23 39.56 61.11
C VAL A 1023 -53.39 38.66 61.52
N LEU A 1024 -53.07 37.53 62.14
CA LEU A 1024 -54.02 36.62 62.76
C LEU A 1024 -54.07 36.90 64.26
N LEU A 1025 -55.24 37.30 64.76
CA LEU A 1025 -55.46 37.60 66.17
C LEU A 1025 -56.00 36.35 66.91
N PRO A 1026 -55.58 36.11 68.17
CA PRO A 1026 -56.09 34.99 68.95
C PRO A 1026 -57.61 35.07 69.13
N GLY A 1027 -58.32 33.99 68.77
CA GLY A 1027 -59.76 33.89 68.98
C GLY A 1027 -60.64 34.75 68.06
N VAL A 1028 -60.05 35.45 67.09
CA VAL A 1028 -60.78 36.22 66.07
C VAL A 1028 -60.69 35.47 64.74
N GLY A 1029 -61.83 35.20 64.11
CA GLY A 1029 -61.90 34.42 62.87
C GLY A 1029 -61.51 35.19 61.60
N GLU A 1030 -61.65 36.52 61.60
CA GLU A 1030 -61.30 37.37 60.46
C GLU A 1030 -59.85 37.89 60.59
N PRO A 1031 -59.01 37.69 59.56
CA PRO A 1031 -57.64 38.20 59.53
C PRO A 1031 -57.62 39.73 59.34
N LEU A 1032 -56.70 40.41 60.04
CA LEU A 1032 -56.45 41.84 59.86
C LEU A 1032 -55.41 42.06 58.75
N LEU A 1033 -55.74 42.87 57.75
CA LEU A 1033 -54.82 43.27 56.70
C LEU A 1033 -54.10 44.56 57.05
N LEU A 1034 -52.78 44.58 56.85
CA LEU A 1034 -51.92 45.74 56.98
C LEU A 1034 -51.65 46.31 55.58
N PRO A 1035 -52.46 47.26 55.08
CA PRO A 1035 -52.42 47.68 53.68
C PRO A 1035 -51.11 48.39 53.32
N ALA A 1036 -50.68 48.18 52.08
CA ALA A 1036 -49.57 48.94 51.52
C ALA A 1036 -50.06 50.30 51.02
N THR A 1037 -49.45 51.37 51.54
CA THR A 1037 -49.84 52.77 51.26
C THR A 1037 -48.85 53.49 50.35
N GLY A 1038 -47.69 52.90 50.04
CA GLY A 1038 -46.67 53.47 49.17
C GLY A 1038 -46.61 52.84 47.78
N THR A 1039 -46.10 53.59 46.80
CA THR A 1039 -45.87 53.11 45.42
C THR A 1039 -44.66 52.16 45.32
N VAL A 1040 -44.46 51.52 44.17
CA VAL A 1040 -43.30 50.66 43.92
C VAL A 1040 -41.97 51.41 43.99
N MET A 1041 -40.93 50.78 44.54
CA MET A 1041 -39.65 51.41 44.84
C MET A 1041 -38.72 51.45 43.63
N GLY A 1042 -37.87 52.47 43.54
CA GLY A 1042 -36.84 52.60 42.51
C GLY A 1042 -37.32 53.20 41.19
N VAL A 1043 -38.61 53.52 41.03
CA VAL A 1043 -39.15 54.13 39.80
C VAL A 1043 -38.85 55.62 39.69
N ALA A 1044 -39.03 56.39 40.78
CA ALA A 1044 -38.63 57.79 40.84
C ALA A 1044 -38.33 58.23 42.27
N ARG A 1045 -37.59 59.33 42.42
CA ARG A 1045 -37.26 59.94 43.71
C ARG A 1045 -38.41 60.80 44.25
N GLY A 1046 -38.41 61.03 45.57
CA GLY A 1046 -39.33 61.98 46.21
C GLY A 1046 -40.74 61.45 46.51
N PHE A 1047 -40.97 60.14 46.34
CA PHE A 1047 -42.19 59.50 46.84
C PHE A 1047 -42.17 59.36 48.37
N GLU A 1048 -43.34 59.57 48.98
CA GLU A 1048 -43.55 59.38 50.41
C GLU A 1048 -44.08 57.97 50.70
N PHE A 1049 -43.62 57.39 51.81
CA PHE A 1049 -43.98 56.05 52.28
C PHE A 1049 -44.52 56.14 53.71
N PRO A 1050 -45.80 56.49 53.91
CA PRO A 1050 -46.32 56.80 55.24
C PRO A 1050 -46.33 55.54 56.11
N ALA A 1051 -45.77 55.65 57.32
CA ALA A 1051 -45.81 54.58 58.30
C ALA A 1051 -47.16 54.54 59.02
N SER A 1052 -47.61 53.33 59.33
CA SER A 1052 -48.80 53.05 60.15
C SER A 1052 -48.37 52.23 61.37
N SER A 1053 -49.12 52.33 62.47
CA SER A 1053 -48.87 51.57 63.70
C SER A 1053 -50.09 50.76 64.09
N HIS A 1054 -49.88 49.50 64.47
CA HIS A 1054 -50.94 48.64 65.00
C HIS A 1054 -50.53 47.94 66.29
N PRO A 1055 -51.45 47.80 67.27
CA PRO A 1055 -51.24 46.95 68.42
C PRO A 1055 -51.20 45.47 68.00
N VAL A 1056 -50.20 44.74 68.47
CA VAL A 1056 -50.05 43.30 68.23
C VAL A 1056 -50.05 42.58 69.58
N PRO A 1057 -51.20 42.01 70.01
CA PRO A 1057 -51.29 41.35 71.31
C PRO A 1057 -50.52 40.02 71.33
N ALA A 1058 -50.26 39.51 72.54
CA ALA A 1058 -49.71 38.16 72.72
C ALA A 1058 -50.60 37.10 72.04
N GLY A 1059 -49.97 36.10 71.43
CA GLY A 1059 -50.59 35.05 70.63
C GLY A 1059 -50.86 35.44 69.18
N ALA A 1060 -50.65 36.69 68.77
CA ALA A 1060 -50.86 37.11 67.38
C ALA A 1060 -49.79 36.50 66.45
N ARG A 1061 -50.14 36.34 65.17
CA ARG A 1061 -49.23 35.88 64.11
C ARG A 1061 -49.23 36.89 62.97
N LEU A 1062 -48.06 37.36 62.57
CA LEU A 1062 -47.86 38.23 61.39
C LEU A 1062 -47.29 37.39 60.25
N LEU A 1063 -47.91 37.49 59.07
CA LEU A 1063 -47.47 36.87 57.84
C LEU A 1063 -47.11 37.96 56.83
N ILE A 1064 -45.88 37.94 56.34
CA ILE A 1064 -45.38 38.84 55.29
C ILE A 1064 -45.01 37.95 54.11
N PHE A 1065 -45.58 38.19 52.94
CA PHE A 1065 -45.34 37.35 51.77
C PHE A 1065 -45.31 38.15 50.47
N SER A 1066 -44.55 37.65 49.50
CA SER A 1066 -44.55 38.17 48.13
C SER A 1066 -45.79 37.74 47.35
N ASP A 1067 -45.98 38.36 46.18
CA ASP A 1067 -47.07 38.07 45.24
C ASP A 1067 -46.99 36.66 44.65
N GLY A 1068 -45.79 36.04 44.59
CA GLY A 1068 -45.60 34.64 44.22
C GLY A 1068 -46.37 33.61 45.08
N ILE A 1069 -46.94 34.02 46.22
CA ILE A 1069 -47.81 33.17 47.05
C ILE A 1069 -49.27 33.20 46.63
N PHE A 1070 -49.76 34.31 46.07
CA PHE A 1070 -51.17 34.44 45.72
C PHE A 1070 -51.42 34.63 44.23
N GLU A 1071 -50.52 35.17 43.41
CA GLU A 1071 -50.72 35.34 41.95
C GLU A 1071 -50.54 34.05 41.13
N ILE A 1072 -51.03 32.92 41.66
CA ILE A 1072 -50.89 31.61 41.02
C ILE A 1072 -51.86 31.45 39.86
N ARG A 1073 -51.32 31.28 38.64
CA ARG A 1073 -52.11 31.06 37.41
C ARG A 1073 -52.65 29.62 37.35
N ARG A 1074 -53.98 29.49 37.28
CA ARG A 1074 -54.70 28.21 37.08
C ARG A 1074 -54.88 27.89 35.58
N GLU A 1075 -55.10 26.62 35.24
CA GLU A 1075 -55.28 26.14 33.86
C GLU A 1075 -56.36 26.89 33.03
N LYS A 1076 -57.37 27.49 33.68
CA LYS A 1076 -58.49 28.21 33.03
C LYS A 1076 -58.29 29.73 32.86
N LYS A 1077 -57.06 30.23 32.88
CA LYS A 1077 -56.71 31.69 32.83
C LYS A 1077 -57.25 32.54 34.00
N THR A 1078 -57.74 31.92 35.06
CA THR A 1078 -58.05 32.61 36.33
C THR A 1078 -56.83 32.58 37.24
N VAL A 1079 -56.56 33.66 37.96
CA VAL A 1079 -55.46 33.74 38.93
C VAL A 1079 -56.05 33.55 40.32
N TRP A 1080 -55.42 32.73 41.16
CA TRP A 1080 -55.63 32.83 42.62
C TRP A 1080 -55.29 34.27 43.02
N ASN A 1081 -56.00 34.89 43.95
CA ASN A 1081 -55.77 36.30 44.28
C ASN A 1081 -55.59 36.50 45.79
N LEU A 1082 -55.16 37.71 46.17
CA LEU A 1082 -54.90 38.04 47.57
C LEU A 1082 -56.14 37.78 48.48
N PRO A 1083 -57.37 38.20 48.15
CA PRO A 1083 -58.57 37.85 48.94
C PRO A 1083 -58.78 36.35 49.15
N GLU A 1084 -58.63 35.53 48.10
CA GLU A 1084 -58.75 34.08 48.18
C GLU A 1084 -57.62 33.49 49.05
N CYS A 1085 -56.40 34.01 48.91
CA CYS A 1085 -55.25 33.61 49.73
C CYS A 1085 -55.49 33.92 51.21
N VAL A 1086 -55.90 35.14 51.54
CA VAL A 1086 -56.17 35.60 52.91
C VAL A 1086 -57.26 34.76 53.57
N THR A 1087 -58.31 34.40 52.81
CA THR A 1087 -59.37 33.49 53.29
C THR A 1087 -58.78 32.13 53.66
N TYR A 1088 -57.94 31.56 52.79
CA TYR A 1088 -57.29 30.27 53.05
C TYR A 1088 -56.26 30.33 54.20
N VAL A 1089 -55.55 31.45 54.36
CA VAL A 1089 -54.66 31.71 55.50
C VAL A 1089 -55.45 31.71 56.81
N ALA A 1090 -56.63 32.33 56.84
CA ALA A 1090 -57.50 32.32 58.02
C ALA A 1090 -57.98 30.89 58.36
N GLU A 1091 -58.33 30.08 57.35
CA GLU A 1091 -58.68 28.67 57.54
C GLU A 1091 -57.51 27.86 58.11
N LEU A 1092 -56.29 28.06 57.58
CA LEU A 1092 -55.10 27.40 58.08
C LEU A 1092 -54.73 27.86 59.50
N GLY A 1093 -54.95 29.14 59.82
CA GLY A 1093 -54.69 29.72 61.13
C GLY A 1093 -55.57 29.15 62.26
N GLN A 1094 -56.75 28.62 61.92
CA GLN A 1094 -57.65 27.93 62.85
C GLN A 1094 -57.31 26.45 63.03
N ARG A 1095 -56.45 25.89 62.18
CA ARG A 1095 -55.99 24.50 62.24
C ARG A 1095 -54.63 24.43 62.94
N ASP A 1096 -54.35 23.33 63.63
CA ASP A 1096 -53.02 23.07 64.21
C ASP A 1096 -52.05 22.55 63.12
N VAL A 1097 -51.80 23.39 62.11
CA VAL A 1097 -50.95 23.08 60.96
C VAL A 1097 -50.00 24.24 60.66
N ASN A 1098 -48.88 23.94 60.00
CA ASN A 1098 -47.96 24.96 59.51
C ASN A 1098 -48.61 25.73 58.33
N ILE A 1099 -48.85 27.03 58.52
CA ILE A 1099 -49.48 27.89 57.50
C ILE A 1099 -48.62 27.96 56.24
N MET A 1100 -47.30 28.09 56.39
CA MET A 1100 -46.39 28.25 55.25
C MET A 1100 -46.37 26.99 54.38
N ASP A 1101 -46.41 25.80 55.01
CA ASP A 1101 -46.45 24.52 54.31
C ASP A 1101 -47.80 24.31 53.62
N GLY A 1102 -48.90 24.64 54.30
CA GLY A 1102 -50.25 24.57 53.75
C GLY A 1102 -50.46 25.52 52.55
N LEU A 1103 -49.86 26.71 52.58
CA LEU A 1103 -49.85 27.65 51.46
C LEU A 1103 -49.02 27.14 50.29
N PHE A 1104 -47.84 26.57 50.57
CA PHE A 1104 -46.96 26.06 49.53
C PHE A 1104 -47.58 24.88 48.77
N GLU A 1105 -48.12 23.89 49.49
CA GLU A 1105 -48.79 22.76 48.87
C GLU A 1105 -50.02 23.21 48.06
N ARG A 1106 -50.78 24.18 48.59
CA ARG A 1106 -51.92 24.74 47.86
C ARG A 1106 -51.49 25.45 46.57
N ALA A 1107 -50.42 26.24 46.60
CA ALA A 1107 -49.87 26.89 45.42
C ALA A 1107 -49.45 25.87 44.34
N ARG A 1108 -48.80 24.78 44.74
CA ARG A 1108 -48.41 23.68 43.82
C ARG A 1108 -49.61 22.97 43.21
N GLU A 1109 -50.61 22.63 44.02
CA GLU A 1109 -51.85 22.01 43.57
C GLU A 1109 -52.56 22.85 42.50
N LEU A 1110 -52.68 24.16 42.73
CA LEU A 1110 -53.35 25.09 41.82
C LEU A 1110 -52.61 25.26 40.51
N ARG A 1111 -51.27 25.17 40.55
CA ARG A 1111 -50.42 25.30 39.38
C ARG A 1111 -50.34 24.02 38.55
N GLY A 1112 -50.37 22.85 39.18
CA GLY A 1112 -50.20 21.55 38.51
C GLY A 1112 -48.74 21.23 38.13
N SER A 1113 -47.77 21.94 38.70
CA SER A 1113 -46.32 21.73 38.48
C SER A 1113 -45.57 21.80 39.81
N SER A 1114 -44.38 21.18 39.86
CA SER A 1114 -43.45 21.34 40.99
C SER A 1114 -42.74 22.69 41.01
N GLN A 1115 -42.80 23.46 39.91
CA GLN A 1115 -42.16 24.77 39.77
C GLN A 1115 -43.24 25.87 39.69
N LEU A 1116 -43.10 26.90 40.52
CA LEU A 1116 -43.99 28.06 40.56
C LEU A 1116 -43.57 29.11 39.52
N ASP A 1117 -44.51 29.99 39.16
CA ASP A 1117 -44.28 31.06 38.16
C ASP A 1117 -43.41 32.20 38.72
N ASP A 1118 -43.41 32.40 40.04
CA ASP A 1118 -42.63 33.40 40.76
C ASP A 1118 -42.14 32.88 42.12
N ASP A 1119 -41.24 33.61 42.77
CA ASP A 1119 -40.60 33.22 44.02
C ASP A 1119 -41.63 33.06 45.16
N PHE A 1120 -41.60 31.91 45.84
CA PHE A 1120 -42.44 31.69 47.03
C PHE A 1120 -41.68 32.13 48.27
N SER A 1121 -41.99 33.33 48.76
CA SER A 1121 -41.32 33.94 49.91
C SER A 1121 -42.31 34.32 51.00
N ILE A 1122 -42.11 33.81 52.21
CA ILE A 1122 -42.96 34.12 53.37
C ILE A 1122 -42.18 34.17 54.67
N ILE A 1123 -42.55 35.12 55.53
CA ILE A 1123 -42.14 35.23 56.93
C ILE A 1123 -43.37 35.02 57.79
N GLU A 1124 -43.24 34.18 58.83
CA GLU A 1124 -44.21 34.06 59.91
C GLU A 1124 -43.56 34.53 61.24
N ALA A 1125 -44.08 35.60 61.83
CA ALA A 1125 -43.69 36.04 63.17
C ALA A 1125 -44.82 35.77 64.19
N ARG A 1126 -44.51 35.05 65.26
CA ARG A 1126 -45.41 34.73 66.38
C ARG A 1126 -45.00 35.54 67.59
N PHE A 1127 -45.94 36.27 68.18
CA PHE A 1127 -45.70 37.16 69.32
C PHE A 1127 -46.18 36.46 70.60
N GLU A 1128 -45.30 36.22 71.57
CA GLU A 1128 -45.60 35.48 72.81
C GLU A 1128 -46.15 36.34 73.96
#